data_AF-A0A1F7QQ48-F1
#
_entry.id   AF-A0A1F7QQ48-F1
#
_cell.length_a   1.000
_cell.length_b   1.000
_cell.length_c   1.000
_cell.angle_alpha   90.00
_cell.angle_beta   90.00
_cell.angle_gamma   90.00
#
_symmetry.space_group_name_H-M   'P 1'
#
loop_
_entity.id
_entity.type
_entity.pdbx_description
1 polymer ?
#
loop_
_entity_poly.entity_id
_entity_poly.type
_entity_poly.pdbx_seq_one_letter_code
_entity_poly.pdbx_strand_id
1 'polypeptide(L)'
;MAIFKGKKKPPADPVAIAQAQRAREETEVEAAFNKGITALRDFIAPSSIEYSGTHFQLGTRFARTYYVYGYPRQLSTGWLSSMVNIDEIIDLSIYIYPVESQVVLENLRKKVAQLEAGIMLDGEKGRVRDPGKQSAIMDAEEMRDKLQVGEERFFRFGFYFTVYGSSMDELEFVSHKIESILGQQLVYSKPASSQQEQGFNSTIPQFFDQLQIRRNMNTGAISTSFPFTSSELSQDNGILYGINMHNSGLVIFDRFTLENGNAVVFAKSGAGKSFTVKLEALRSMMMGTDIFIVDPENEYQRMCEAVGGAYIKLSLNSPTRINPFDLPQVIDTQDAEDALRSNLITLHGLLRLMMGGAVAQMSNTGGATVNPALSPEEEADLDAALIETYAKAGITNDPLTHGSIPPTINDLYETLLHMGNTGPNLAQRLRKYTSGTFAGIFSQPSNVSVNNPMVVFNIRDLEDELRPVAMYIVLNYIWNKTKADQKKRILIVDEAWQLMKYEDSANFLFSLAKRARKYNLGITTITQDVEDFMGSRLGRAIVANSSMQILLKQSTSAVDVLSNVFKLTSEEKKRLSQFPVGQGLFFAGQNHIHIQIAASTTETSLITTNPEQIRQIEQAGEILGGSGTIDVANRLSPGM
;
A
#
# COMPACT_ATOMS: atom_id res chain seq x y z
N MET A 1 -80.58 51.18 -30.42
CA MET A 1 -79.28 51.64 -30.97
C MET A 1 -78.20 51.05 -30.07
N ALA A 2 -77.19 50.27 -30.48
CA ALA A 2 -76.51 50.04 -31.76
C ALA A 2 -76.06 48.55 -31.80
N ILE A 3 -76.43 47.76 -32.80
CA ILE A 3 -75.78 47.48 -34.10
C ILE A 3 -74.42 46.74 -34.01
N PHE A 4 -74.47 45.49 -34.48
CA PHE A 4 -73.41 44.57 -34.89
C PHE A 4 -72.14 45.22 -35.47
N LYS A 5 -70.97 44.78 -35.01
CA LYS A 5 -69.75 44.69 -35.83
C LYS A 5 -68.98 43.40 -35.50
N GLY A 6 -69.29 42.33 -36.24
CA GLY A 6 -68.41 41.17 -36.32
C GLY A 6 -67.09 41.57 -36.99
N LYS A 7 -65.98 41.51 -36.25
CA LYS A 7 -64.64 41.62 -36.83
C LYS A 7 -64.31 40.30 -37.54
N LYS A 8 -64.32 40.30 -38.87
CA LYS A 8 -63.69 39.24 -39.68
C LYS A 8 -62.23 39.12 -39.23
N LYS A 9 -61.81 37.92 -38.81
CA LYS A 9 -60.38 37.59 -38.68
C LYS A 9 -59.72 37.87 -40.04
N PRO A 10 -58.56 38.56 -40.09
CA PRO A 10 -57.84 38.71 -41.34
C PRO A 10 -57.51 37.31 -41.90
N PRO A 11 -57.54 37.11 -43.23
CA PRO A 11 -57.11 35.85 -43.79
C PRO A 11 -55.68 35.61 -43.32
N ALA A 12 -55.43 34.46 -42.70
CA ALA A 12 -54.09 34.10 -42.27
C ALA A 12 -53.19 34.19 -43.50
N ASP A 13 -52.11 34.97 -43.40
CA ASP A 13 -51.21 35.24 -44.51
C ASP A 13 -50.76 33.90 -45.10
N PRO A 14 -51.14 33.58 -46.35
CA PRO A 14 -50.82 32.30 -46.97
C PRO A 14 -49.32 32.02 -46.96
N VAL A 15 -48.50 33.08 -46.96
CA VAL A 15 -47.04 33.02 -46.89
C VAL A 15 -46.57 32.55 -45.51
N ALA A 16 -47.18 33.01 -44.42
CA ALA A 16 -46.80 32.64 -43.06
C ALA A 16 -47.20 31.18 -42.72
N ILE A 17 -48.36 30.72 -43.22
CA ILE A 17 -48.76 29.31 -43.07
C ILE A 17 -47.83 28.41 -43.89
N ALA A 18 -47.51 28.80 -45.13
CA ALA A 18 -46.59 28.05 -45.99
C ALA A 18 -45.17 28.00 -45.41
N GLN A 19 -44.69 29.07 -44.77
CA GLN A 19 -43.39 29.10 -44.08
C GLN A 19 -43.37 28.20 -42.83
N ALA A 20 -44.42 28.23 -42.01
CA ALA A 20 -44.51 27.36 -40.84
C ALA A 20 -44.64 25.87 -41.22
N GLN A 21 -45.32 25.59 -42.34
CA GLN A 21 -45.45 24.23 -42.87
C GLN A 21 -44.12 23.73 -43.47
N ARG A 22 -43.40 24.59 -44.21
CA ARG A 22 -42.03 24.29 -44.69
C ARG A 22 -41.05 24.08 -43.56
N ALA A 23 -41.10 24.87 -42.48
CA ALA A 23 -40.21 24.67 -41.33
C ALA A 23 -40.51 23.35 -40.59
N ARG A 24 -41.77 22.91 -40.53
CA ARG A 24 -42.15 21.60 -40.01
C ARG A 24 -41.69 20.46 -40.93
N GLU A 25 -41.86 20.61 -42.23
CA GLU A 25 -41.37 19.64 -43.22
C GLU A 25 -39.84 19.57 -43.18
N GLU A 26 -39.13 20.69 -43.08
CA GLU A 26 -37.67 20.74 -42.93
C GLU A 26 -37.21 20.05 -41.64
N THR A 27 -37.88 20.29 -40.50
CA THR A 27 -37.54 19.60 -39.24
C THR A 27 -37.89 18.10 -39.27
N GLU A 28 -38.97 17.69 -39.93
CA GLU A 28 -39.28 16.27 -40.15
C GLU A 28 -38.27 15.60 -41.10
N VAL A 29 -37.87 16.29 -42.17
CA VAL A 29 -36.86 15.82 -43.13
C VAL A 29 -35.49 15.74 -42.47
N GLU A 30 -35.12 16.72 -41.65
CA GLU A 30 -33.86 16.73 -40.89
C GLU A 30 -33.85 15.64 -39.81
N ALA A 31 -34.98 15.41 -39.12
CA ALA A 31 -35.14 14.30 -38.19
C ALA A 31 -35.09 12.93 -38.90
N ALA A 32 -35.66 12.81 -40.10
CA ALA A 32 -35.59 11.61 -40.92
C ALA A 32 -34.17 11.37 -41.47
N PHE A 33 -33.48 12.42 -41.89
CA PHE A 33 -32.08 12.38 -42.31
C PHE A 33 -31.17 11.93 -41.16
N ASN A 34 -31.35 12.50 -39.97
CA ASN A 34 -30.60 12.11 -38.76
C ASN A 34 -30.95 10.69 -38.27
N LYS A 35 -32.11 10.13 -38.62
CA LYS A 35 -32.42 8.71 -38.40
C LYS A 35 -31.70 7.78 -39.40
N GLY A 36 -31.31 8.29 -40.57
CA GLY A 36 -30.58 7.54 -41.61
C GLY A 36 -29.06 7.55 -41.44
N ILE A 37 -28.51 8.42 -40.57
CA ILE A 37 -27.10 8.43 -40.22
C ILE A 37 -26.85 7.37 -39.15
N THR A 38 -25.98 6.40 -39.44
CA THR A 38 -25.54 5.40 -38.47
C THR A 38 -24.82 6.11 -37.32
N ALA A 39 -25.44 6.12 -36.14
CA ALA A 39 -24.89 6.73 -34.94
C ALA A 39 -24.23 5.67 -34.06
N LEU A 40 -23.38 6.10 -33.12
CA LEU A 40 -22.74 5.19 -32.15
C LEU A 40 -23.76 4.29 -31.43
N ARG A 41 -24.97 4.82 -31.16
CA ARG A 41 -26.08 4.06 -30.56
C ARG A 41 -26.45 2.80 -31.36
N ASP A 42 -26.35 2.86 -32.69
CA ASP A 42 -26.77 1.75 -33.56
C ASP A 42 -25.71 0.63 -33.56
N PHE A 43 -24.46 0.95 -33.21
CA PHE A 43 -23.39 -0.04 -33.00
C PHE A 43 -23.41 -0.69 -31.62
N ILE A 44 -23.86 0.03 -30.58
CA ILE A 44 -23.89 -0.48 -29.19
C ILE A 44 -25.26 -1.06 -28.80
N ALA A 45 -26.32 -0.77 -29.55
CA ALA A 45 -27.64 -1.31 -29.29
C ALA A 45 -27.65 -2.84 -29.48
N PRO A 46 -28.29 -3.59 -28.58
CA PRO A 46 -28.43 -5.03 -28.72
C PRO A 46 -29.24 -5.36 -29.97
N SER A 47 -28.90 -6.48 -30.63
CA SER A 47 -29.57 -6.96 -31.84
C SER A 47 -31.04 -7.32 -31.62
N SER A 48 -31.41 -7.73 -30.40
CA SER A 48 -32.78 -8.00 -29.98
C SER A 48 -32.90 -7.98 -28.46
N ILE A 49 -34.11 -7.70 -27.97
CA ILE A 49 -34.50 -7.86 -26.57
C ILE A 49 -35.80 -8.66 -26.53
N GLU A 50 -35.82 -9.79 -25.83
CA GLU A 50 -37.01 -10.62 -25.68
C GLU A 50 -37.33 -10.80 -24.19
N TYR A 51 -38.54 -10.42 -23.79
CA TYR A 51 -38.98 -10.50 -22.40
C TYR A 51 -39.79 -11.77 -22.15
N SER A 52 -39.37 -12.54 -21.15
CA SER A 52 -40.12 -13.65 -20.58
C SER A 52 -40.68 -13.28 -19.20
N GLY A 53 -41.54 -14.13 -18.63
CA GLY A 53 -42.12 -13.88 -17.31
C GLY A 53 -41.09 -13.81 -16.17
N THR A 54 -40.01 -14.60 -16.24
CA THR A 54 -39.02 -14.73 -15.15
C THR A 54 -37.64 -14.17 -15.48
N HIS A 55 -37.38 -13.83 -16.74
CA HIS A 55 -36.09 -13.39 -17.24
C HIS A 55 -36.29 -12.67 -18.57
N PHE A 56 -35.23 -12.12 -19.15
CA PHE A 56 -35.23 -11.57 -20.49
C PHE A 56 -33.92 -11.89 -21.20
N GLN A 57 -33.95 -11.96 -22.52
CA GLN A 57 -32.78 -12.20 -23.35
C GLN A 57 -32.33 -10.90 -24.01
N LEU A 58 -31.09 -10.51 -23.78
CA LEU A 58 -30.42 -9.33 -24.33
C LEU A 58 -29.35 -9.80 -25.32
N GLY A 59 -29.68 -9.85 -26.61
CA GLY A 59 -28.81 -10.45 -27.62
C GLY A 59 -28.47 -11.92 -27.30
N THR A 60 -27.22 -12.19 -26.95
CA THR A 60 -26.73 -13.55 -26.62
C THR A 60 -26.72 -13.86 -25.12
N ARG A 61 -27.18 -12.94 -24.26
CA ARG A 61 -27.17 -13.11 -22.80
C ARG A 61 -28.57 -13.22 -22.23
N PHE A 62 -28.71 -14.03 -21.18
CA PHE A 62 -29.92 -14.09 -20.36
C PHE A 62 -29.73 -13.18 -19.15
N ALA A 63 -30.79 -12.47 -18.77
CA ALA A 63 -30.76 -11.53 -17.68
C ALA A 63 -32.03 -11.61 -16.83
N ARG A 64 -31.92 -11.24 -15.56
CA ARG A 64 -33.05 -11.21 -14.63
C ARG A 64 -32.92 -10.02 -13.69
N THR A 65 -33.97 -9.22 -13.61
CA THR A 65 -34.02 -8.09 -12.68
C THR A 65 -34.71 -8.47 -11.38
N TYR A 66 -34.16 -7.98 -10.28
CA TYR A 66 -34.61 -8.15 -8.92
C TYR A 66 -34.86 -6.79 -8.25
N TYR A 67 -35.75 -6.80 -7.27
CA TYR A 67 -35.96 -5.68 -6.36
C TYR A 67 -35.85 -6.15 -4.91
N VAL A 68 -35.30 -5.29 -4.05
CA VAL A 68 -35.21 -5.56 -2.61
C VAL A 68 -36.42 -4.98 -1.91
N TYR A 69 -37.15 -5.84 -1.19
CA TYR A 69 -38.39 -5.48 -0.51
C TYR A 69 -38.31 -5.59 1.01
N GLY A 70 -37.29 -6.25 1.56
CA GLY A 70 -37.14 -6.46 3.00
C GLY A 70 -35.73 -6.16 3.46
N TYR A 71 -35.61 -5.47 4.60
CA TYR A 71 -34.36 -5.12 5.24
C TYR A 71 -34.43 -5.50 6.73
N PRO A 72 -33.30 -5.84 7.37
CA PRO A 72 -33.25 -6.06 8.81
C PRO A 72 -33.53 -4.77 9.59
N ARG A 73 -33.78 -4.91 10.90
CA ARG A 73 -33.96 -3.77 11.81
C ARG A 73 -32.70 -2.91 11.94
N GLN A 74 -31.53 -3.52 11.79
CA GLN A 74 -30.23 -2.83 11.77
C GLN A 74 -29.42 -3.35 10.58
N LEU A 75 -28.88 -2.41 9.79
CA LEU A 75 -27.96 -2.69 8.70
C LEU A 75 -26.52 -2.42 9.18
N SER A 76 -25.59 -3.29 8.81
CA SER A 76 -24.16 -3.02 9.00
C SER A 76 -23.68 -1.96 8.01
N THR A 77 -22.72 -1.14 8.42
CA THR A 77 -22.08 -0.17 7.52
C THR A 77 -21.46 -0.90 6.33
N GLY A 78 -21.78 -0.46 5.11
CA GLY A 78 -21.22 -1.02 3.89
C GLY A 78 -21.80 -2.38 3.51
N TRP A 79 -23.03 -2.71 3.92
CA TRP A 79 -23.63 -4.02 3.61
C TRP A 79 -23.71 -4.31 2.10
N LEU A 80 -23.80 -3.26 1.25
CA LEU A 80 -23.76 -3.40 -0.21
C LEU A 80 -22.36 -3.69 -0.79
N SER A 81 -21.30 -3.65 0.03
CA SER A 81 -19.93 -3.95 -0.42
C SER A 81 -19.80 -5.35 -1.00
N SER A 82 -20.51 -6.34 -0.44
CA SER A 82 -20.51 -7.72 -0.97
C SER A 82 -21.14 -7.84 -2.36
N MET A 83 -22.08 -6.94 -2.71
CA MET A 83 -22.72 -6.89 -4.03
C MET A 83 -21.83 -6.21 -5.06
N VAL A 84 -21.04 -5.20 -4.66
CA VAL A 84 -20.13 -4.49 -5.57
C VAL A 84 -18.85 -5.29 -5.83
N ASN A 85 -18.35 -6.02 -4.83
CA ASN A 85 -17.13 -6.81 -4.93
C ASN A 85 -17.36 -8.25 -5.42
N ILE A 86 -18.57 -8.59 -5.86
CA ILE A 86 -18.87 -9.92 -6.38
C ILE A 86 -18.24 -10.08 -7.77
N ASP A 87 -17.60 -11.22 -8.01
CA ASP A 87 -17.07 -11.59 -9.33
C ASP A 87 -18.20 -12.09 -10.24
N GLU A 88 -19.19 -11.24 -10.52
CA GLU A 88 -20.32 -11.50 -11.42
C GLU A 88 -20.70 -10.21 -12.15
N ILE A 89 -21.27 -10.34 -13.34
CA ILE A 89 -21.76 -9.19 -14.10
C ILE A 89 -23.13 -8.79 -13.54
N ILE A 90 -23.18 -7.65 -12.88
CA ILE A 90 -24.38 -7.13 -12.22
C ILE A 90 -24.52 -5.63 -12.41
N ASP A 91 -25.74 -5.19 -12.71
CA ASP A 91 -26.09 -3.77 -12.64
C ASP A 91 -26.80 -3.50 -11.32
N LEU A 92 -26.37 -2.46 -10.61
CA LEU A 92 -26.96 -2.03 -9.34
C LEU A 92 -27.55 -0.63 -9.51
N SER A 93 -28.79 -0.43 -9.05
CA SER A 93 -29.43 0.87 -9.05
C SER A 93 -30.07 1.18 -7.69
N ILE A 94 -29.69 2.33 -7.14
CA ILE A 94 -30.18 2.85 -5.88
C ILE A 94 -30.95 4.14 -6.15
N TYR A 95 -32.21 4.16 -5.73
CA TYR A 95 -33.07 5.33 -5.82
C TYR A 95 -33.35 5.88 -4.43
N ILE A 96 -33.07 7.17 -4.24
CA ILE A 96 -33.26 7.87 -2.96
C ILE A 96 -34.16 9.07 -3.22
N TYR A 97 -35.40 8.99 -2.73
CA TYR A 97 -36.35 10.09 -2.83
C TYR A 97 -36.56 10.73 -1.46
N PRO A 98 -36.24 12.02 -1.27
CA PRO A 98 -36.51 12.71 -0.02
C PRO A 98 -38.02 12.79 0.24
N VAL A 99 -38.41 12.66 1.50
CA VAL A 99 -39.79 12.86 1.97
C VAL A 99 -39.81 14.08 2.89
N GLU A 100 -40.80 14.94 2.72
CA GLU A 100 -40.97 16.11 3.59
C GLU A 100 -41.19 15.68 5.06
N SER A 101 -40.35 16.19 5.96
CA SER A 101 -40.39 15.82 7.38
C SER A 101 -41.74 16.10 8.03
N GLN A 102 -42.44 17.16 7.62
CA GLN A 102 -43.77 17.51 8.16
C GLN A 102 -44.79 16.38 7.90
N VAL A 103 -44.81 15.84 6.68
CA VAL A 103 -45.71 14.73 6.31
C VAL A 103 -45.40 13.47 7.12
N VAL A 104 -44.12 13.21 7.40
CA VAL A 104 -43.70 12.05 8.20
C VAL A 104 -44.09 12.23 9.67
N LEU A 105 -43.87 13.42 10.24
CA LEU A 105 -44.25 13.76 11.61
C LEU A 105 -45.76 13.62 11.83
N GLU A 106 -46.58 14.10 10.89
CA GLU A 106 -48.04 13.93 10.96
C GLU A 106 -48.47 12.46 10.94
N ASN A 107 -47.85 11.65 10.08
CA ASN A 107 -48.15 10.23 9.98
C ASN A 107 -47.70 9.45 11.22
N LEU A 108 -46.51 9.76 11.77
CA LEU A 108 -46.03 9.18 13.02
C LEU A 108 -46.95 9.56 14.19
N ARG A 109 -47.39 10.81 14.29
CA ARG A 109 -48.36 11.26 15.31
C ARG A 109 -49.68 10.49 15.23
N LYS A 110 -50.25 10.34 14.02
CA LYS A 110 -51.45 9.52 13.80
C LYS A 110 -51.22 8.07 14.22
N LYS A 111 -50.03 7.52 13.93
CA LYS A 111 -49.70 6.13 14.25
C LYS A 111 -49.52 5.89 15.75
N VAL A 112 -48.84 6.80 16.45
CA VAL A 112 -48.71 6.77 17.92
C VAL A 112 -50.10 6.82 18.57
N ALA A 113 -50.95 7.78 18.17
CA ALA A 113 -52.31 7.88 18.70
C ALA A 113 -53.14 6.61 18.46
N GLN A 114 -53.00 5.96 17.31
CA GLN A 114 -53.65 4.67 17.03
C GLN A 114 -53.14 3.54 17.93
N LEU A 115 -51.82 3.48 18.17
CA LEU A 115 -51.21 2.45 19.03
C LEU A 115 -51.60 2.65 20.49
N GLU A 116 -51.58 3.89 20.99
CA GLU A 116 -52.00 4.27 22.34
C GLU A 116 -53.48 3.93 22.57
N ALA A 117 -54.37 4.33 21.65
CA ALA A 117 -55.78 3.98 21.71
C ALA A 117 -56.00 2.45 21.71
N GLY A 118 -55.19 1.71 20.93
CA GLY A 118 -55.22 0.25 20.93
C GLY A 118 -54.82 -0.36 22.29
N ILE A 119 -53.79 0.17 22.94
CA ILE A 119 -53.37 -0.26 24.29
C ILE A 119 -54.45 0.06 25.32
N MET A 120 -55.09 1.23 25.24
CA MET A 120 -56.19 1.61 26.14
C MET A 120 -57.37 0.65 26.00
N LEU A 121 -57.81 0.35 24.77
CA LEU A 121 -58.91 -0.58 24.50
C LEU A 121 -58.61 -2.02 24.93
N ASP A 122 -57.37 -2.47 24.76
CA ASP A 122 -56.96 -3.80 25.24
C ASP A 122 -56.95 -3.84 26.78
N GLY A 123 -56.52 -2.75 27.43
CA GLY A 123 -56.58 -2.58 28.88
C GLY A 123 -58.00 -2.59 29.44
N GLU A 124 -58.94 -1.86 28.81
CA GLU A 124 -60.37 -1.86 29.18
C GLU A 124 -61.01 -3.26 29.04
N LYS A 125 -60.54 -4.06 28.09
CA LYS A 125 -60.98 -5.45 27.88
C LYS A 125 -60.26 -6.46 28.78
N GLY A 126 -59.43 -6.01 29.73
CA GLY A 126 -58.70 -6.86 30.67
C GLY A 126 -57.62 -7.72 30.01
N ARG A 127 -57.18 -7.38 28.78
CA ARG A 127 -56.12 -8.10 28.08
C ARG A 127 -54.76 -7.70 28.63
N VAL A 128 -53.82 -8.65 28.60
CA VAL A 128 -52.44 -8.42 29.03
C VAL A 128 -51.77 -7.42 28.09
N ARG A 129 -50.92 -6.55 28.65
CA ARG A 129 -50.14 -5.56 27.90
C ARG A 129 -49.32 -6.25 26.81
N ASP A 130 -49.36 -5.69 25.59
CA ASP A 130 -48.58 -6.14 24.44
C ASP A 130 -47.24 -5.38 24.41
N PRO A 131 -46.10 -6.03 24.75
CA PRO A 131 -44.79 -5.38 24.74
C PRO A 131 -44.36 -4.88 23.36
N GLY A 132 -44.85 -5.51 22.29
CA GLY A 132 -44.55 -5.10 20.92
C GLY A 132 -45.17 -3.74 20.58
N LYS A 133 -46.41 -3.50 21.00
CA LYS A 133 -47.07 -2.18 20.83
C LYS A 133 -46.37 -1.08 21.62
N GLN A 134 -45.87 -1.38 22.83
CA GLN A 134 -45.13 -0.40 23.63
C GLN A 134 -43.78 -0.04 22.99
N SER A 135 -43.00 -1.03 22.54
CA SER A 135 -41.75 -0.76 21.82
C SER A 135 -42.02 0.05 20.54
N ALA A 136 -43.09 -0.25 19.81
CA ALA A 136 -43.44 0.51 18.61
C ALA A 136 -43.79 1.98 18.88
N ILE A 137 -44.41 2.29 20.02
CA ILE A 137 -44.66 3.68 20.45
C ILE A 137 -43.35 4.38 20.80
N MET A 138 -42.49 3.74 21.59
CA MET A 138 -41.18 4.30 21.98
C MET A 138 -40.32 4.59 20.75
N ASP A 139 -40.21 3.63 19.83
CA ASP A 139 -39.46 3.80 18.57
C ASP A 139 -40.04 4.95 17.73
N ALA A 140 -41.37 5.08 17.68
CA ALA A 140 -42.04 6.13 16.92
C ALA A 140 -41.85 7.54 17.55
N GLU A 141 -41.85 7.66 18.87
CA GLU A 141 -41.58 8.92 19.56
C GLU A 141 -40.10 9.33 19.43
N GLU A 142 -39.15 8.40 19.62
CA GLU A 142 -37.71 8.68 19.41
C GLU A 142 -37.44 9.20 17.99
N MET A 143 -38.06 8.57 17.00
CA MET A 143 -37.95 8.97 15.61
C MET A 143 -38.57 10.36 15.34
N ARG A 144 -39.68 10.69 16.01
CA ARG A 144 -40.29 12.04 15.92
C ARG A 144 -39.36 13.10 16.49
N ASP A 145 -38.73 12.84 17.63
CA ASP A 145 -37.81 13.77 18.27
C ASP A 145 -36.61 14.06 17.36
N LYS A 146 -35.98 13.01 16.80
CA LYS A 146 -34.86 13.14 15.85
C LYS A 146 -35.23 13.91 14.59
N LEU A 147 -36.44 13.69 14.06
CA LEU A 147 -36.94 14.43 12.89
C LEU A 147 -37.24 15.90 13.20
N GLN A 148 -37.72 16.20 14.41
CA GLN A 148 -38.07 17.56 14.82
C GLN A 148 -36.84 18.43 15.08
N VAL A 149 -35.77 17.84 15.65
CA VAL A 149 -34.48 18.50 15.83
C VAL A 149 -33.69 18.61 14.51
N GLY A 150 -34.06 17.82 13.49
CA GLY A 150 -33.40 17.81 12.19
C GLY A 150 -32.12 16.97 12.13
N GLU A 151 -31.90 16.12 13.13
CA GLU A 151 -30.79 15.17 13.17
C GLU A 151 -30.95 14.09 12.09
N GLU A 152 -32.19 13.65 11.85
CA GLU A 152 -32.52 12.69 10.80
C GLU A 152 -33.51 13.25 9.77
N ARG A 153 -33.49 12.67 8.58
CA ARG A 153 -34.48 12.89 7.51
C ARG A 153 -35.01 11.55 7.04
N PHE A 154 -36.21 11.58 6.45
CA PHE A 154 -36.85 10.41 5.87
C PHE A 154 -36.75 10.40 4.35
N PHE A 155 -36.56 9.20 3.81
CA PHE A 155 -36.45 8.97 2.39
C PHE A 155 -37.22 7.70 2.00
N ARG A 156 -37.65 7.64 0.75
CA ARG A 156 -38.06 6.40 0.10
C ARG A 156 -36.86 5.83 -0.66
N PHE A 157 -36.38 4.70 -0.20
CA PHE A 157 -35.24 3.96 -0.71
C PHE A 157 -35.72 2.81 -1.60
N GLY A 158 -35.31 2.82 -2.87
CA GLY A 158 -35.48 1.70 -3.81
C GLY A 158 -34.12 1.12 -4.15
N PHE A 159 -34.00 -0.20 -4.14
CA PHE A 159 -32.77 -0.89 -4.54
C PHE A 159 -33.12 -2.04 -5.47
N TYR A 160 -32.57 -1.97 -6.67
CA TYR A 160 -32.81 -2.91 -7.77
C TYR A 160 -31.49 -3.38 -8.34
N PHE A 161 -31.47 -4.60 -8.85
CA PHE A 161 -30.29 -5.14 -9.51
C PHE A 161 -30.66 -6.08 -10.65
N THR A 162 -29.85 -6.08 -11.71
CA THR A 162 -30.00 -6.99 -12.86
C THR A 162 -28.76 -7.87 -12.94
N VAL A 163 -28.98 -9.18 -12.97
CA VAL A 163 -27.93 -10.18 -13.12
C VAL A 163 -27.93 -10.72 -14.54
N TYR A 164 -26.76 -11.13 -15.02
CA TYR A 164 -26.55 -11.62 -16.37
C TYR A 164 -25.90 -13.02 -16.36
N GLY A 165 -26.23 -13.85 -17.34
CA GLY A 165 -25.60 -15.14 -17.60
C GLY A 165 -25.53 -15.42 -19.11
N SER A 166 -24.58 -16.26 -19.52
CA SER A 166 -24.45 -16.74 -20.91
C SER A 166 -25.41 -17.89 -21.23
N SER A 167 -25.93 -18.56 -20.19
CA SER A 167 -26.96 -19.59 -20.29
C SER A 167 -27.99 -19.45 -19.18
N MET A 168 -29.12 -20.16 -19.30
CA MET A 168 -30.15 -20.17 -18.26
C MET A 168 -29.64 -20.82 -16.96
N ASP A 169 -28.77 -21.83 -17.05
CA ASP A 169 -28.17 -22.50 -15.90
C ASP A 169 -27.23 -21.56 -15.13
N GLU A 170 -26.42 -20.79 -15.86
CA GLU A 170 -25.55 -19.77 -15.27
C GLU A 170 -26.37 -18.66 -14.61
N LEU A 171 -27.44 -18.18 -15.28
CA LEU A 171 -28.33 -17.17 -14.72
C LEU A 171 -28.95 -17.63 -13.39
N GLU A 172 -29.36 -18.90 -13.29
CA GLU A 172 -29.93 -19.46 -12.06
C GLU A 172 -28.87 -19.61 -10.96
N PHE A 173 -27.66 -20.04 -11.31
CA PHE A 173 -26.53 -20.10 -10.39
C PHE A 173 -26.19 -18.73 -9.78
N VAL A 174 -26.03 -17.71 -10.64
CA VAL A 174 -25.70 -16.33 -10.21
C VAL A 174 -26.83 -15.74 -9.36
N SER A 175 -28.08 -16.00 -9.75
CA SER A 175 -29.27 -15.58 -9.00
C SER A 175 -29.28 -16.16 -7.58
N HIS A 176 -29.07 -17.48 -7.44
CA HIS A 176 -29.00 -18.14 -6.11
C HIS A 176 -27.81 -17.68 -5.27
N LYS A 177 -26.65 -17.44 -5.89
CA LYS A 177 -25.46 -16.90 -5.23
C LYS A 177 -25.77 -15.54 -4.58
N ILE A 178 -26.40 -14.62 -5.33
CA ILE A 178 -26.74 -13.28 -4.85
C ILE A 178 -27.85 -13.32 -3.79
N GLU A 179 -28.92 -14.09 -4.00
CA GLU A 179 -29.97 -14.28 -3.01
C GLU A 179 -29.42 -14.84 -1.70
N SER A 180 -28.45 -15.75 -1.76
CA SER A 180 -27.78 -16.31 -0.57
C SER A 180 -26.97 -15.24 0.18
N ILE A 181 -26.23 -14.40 -0.53
CA ILE A 181 -25.45 -13.30 0.05
C ILE A 181 -26.37 -12.31 0.77
N LEU A 182 -27.43 -11.85 0.10
CA LEU A 182 -28.41 -10.93 0.69
C LEU A 182 -29.17 -11.59 1.86
N GLY A 183 -29.53 -12.87 1.73
CA GLY A 183 -30.22 -13.64 2.75
C GLY A 183 -29.42 -13.79 4.05
N GLN A 184 -28.09 -13.96 3.97
CA GLN A 184 -27.20 -13.97 5.14
C GLN A 184 -27.22 -12.63 5.90
N GLN A 185 -27.45 -11.53 5.19
CA GLN A 185 -27.60 -10.19 5.75
C GLN A 185 -29.05 -9.88 6.16
N LEU A 186 -29.98 -10.84 6.07
CA LEU A 186 -31.41 -10.67 6.28
C LEU A 186 -32.04 -9.62 5.36
N VAL A 187 -31.45 -9.42 4.19
CA VAL A 187 -31.96 -8.58 3.10
C VAL A 187 -32.70 -9.48 2.12
N TYR A 188 -33.96 -9.15 1.82
CA TYR A 188 -34.84 -10.00 1.03
C TYR A 188 -35.14 -9.36 -0.34
N SER A 189 -34.80 -10.07 -1.40
CA SER A 189 -35.06 -9.73 -2.79
C SER A 189 -36.12 -10.63 -3.42
N LYS A 190 -36.74 -10.16 -4.51
CA LYS A 190 -37.61 -10.95 -5.39
C LYS A 190 -37.35 -10.61 -6.86
N PRO A 191 -37.49 -11.57 -7.77
CA PRO A 191 -37.46 -11.27 -9.20
C PRO A 191 -38.65 -10.39 -9.56
N ALA A 192 -38.43 -9.46 -10.50
CA ALA A 192 -39.47 -8.63 -11.11
C ALA A 192 -40.31 -9.45 -12.10
N SER A 193 -40.95 -10.53 -11.62
CA SER A 193 -41.71 -11.45 -12.43
C SER A 193 -42.84 -10.72 -13.18
N SER A 194 -42.95 -10.97 -14.47
CA SER A 194 -43.84 -10.28 -15.42
C SER A 194 -43.62 -8.76 -15.51
N GLN A 195 -42.52 -8.24 -14.95
CA GLN A 195 -42.12 -6.83 -14.96
C GLN A 195 -40.63 -6.68 -15.30
N GLN A 196 -40.09 -7.61 -16.09
CA GLN A 196 -38.66 -7.63 -16.43
C GLN A 196 -38.23 -6.41 -17.25
N GLU A 197 -39.11 -5.91 -18.13
CA GLU A 197 -38.90 -4.66 -18.88
C GLU A 197 -38.78 -3.45 -17.96
N GLN A 198 -39.75 -3.27 -17.05
CA GLN A 198 -39.74 -2.20 -16.05
C GLN A 198 -38.52 -2.32 -15.13
N GLY A 199 -38.17 -3.56 -14.77
CA GLY A 199 -36.97 -3.86 -14.01
C GLY A 199 -35.71 -3.39 -14.72
N PHE A 200 -35.49 -3.83 -15.96
CA PHE A 200 -34.33 -3.45 -16.75
C PHE A 200 -34.23 -1.93 -16.94
N ASN A 201 -35.36 -1.27 -17.26
CA ASN A 201 -35.41 0.19 -17.38
C ASN A 201 -35.06 0.91 -16.07
N SER A 202 -35.30 0.27 -14.92
CA SER A 202 -34.95 0.80 -13.60
C SER A 202 -33.49 0.58 -13.23
N THR A 203 -32.76 -0.34 -13.87
CA THR A 203 -31.36 -0.66 -13.54
C THR A 203 -30.33 -0.06 -14.50
N ILE A 204 -30.74 0.27 -15.74
CA ILE A 204 -29.90 0.98 -16.69
C ILE A 204 -29.64 2.44 -16.26
N PRO A 205 -28.53 3.07 -16.69
CA PRO A 205 -28.11 4.41 -16.27
C PRO A 205 -28.92 5.55 -16.93
N GLN A 206 -30.25 5.42 -16.95
CA GLN A 206 -31.18 6.46 -17.41
C GLN A 206 -31.90 7.17 -16.25
N PHE A 207 -31.66 6.72 -15.02
CA PHE A 207 -32.29 7.24 -13.80
C PHE A 207 -33.84 7.25 -13.88
N PHE A 208 -34.41 6.13 -14.33
CA PHE A 208 -35.85 6.00 -14.55
C PHE A 208 -36.44 4.81 -13.78
N ASP A 209 -36.85 5.06 -12.53
CA ASP A 209 -37.50 4.07 -11.66
C ASP A 209 -38.91 3.71 -12.16
N GLN A 210 -39.05 2.65 -12.96
CA GLN A 210 -40.36 2.17 -13.40
C GLN A 210 -41.00 1.18 -12.40
N LEU A 211 -40.17 0.47 -11.61
CA LEU A 211 -40.68 -0.50 -10.63
C LEU A 211 -41.39 0.19 -9.45
N GLN A 212 -40.89 1.34 -8.99
CA GLN A 212 -41.45 2.13 -7.88
C GLN A 212 -41.59 1.34 -6.56
N ILE A 213 -40.82 0.25 -6.39
CA ILE A 213 -40.83 -0.59 -5.19
C ILE A 213 -39.83 -0.01 -4.18
N ARG A 214 -40.37 0.70 -3.17
CA ARG A 214 -39.58 1.51 -2.25
C ARG A 214 -39.91 1.21 -0.80
N ARG A 215 -38.93 1.41 0.10
CA ARG A 215 -39.09 1.34 1.55
C ARG A 215 -38.75 2.67 2.19
N ASN A 216 -39.47 3.00 3.26
CA ASN A 216 -39.14 4.19 4.04
C ASN A 216 -37.92 3.90 4.91
N MET A 217 -36.90 4.76 4.84
CA MET A 217 -35.68 4.68 5.63
C MET A 217 -35.28 6.08 6.11
N ASN A 218 -34.62 6.13 7.26
CA ASN A 218 -34.01 7.35 7.78
C ASN A 218 -32.58 7.55 7.25
N THR A 219 -32.01 8.73 7.47
CA THR A 219 -30.63 9.06 7.10
C THR A 219 -29.62 8.02 7.60
N GLY A 220 -29.74 7.58 8.86
CA GLY A 220 -28.83 6.62 9.46
C GLY A 220 -28.85 5.25 8.77
N ALA A 221 -30.02 4.75 8.37
CA ALA A 221 -30.10 3.49 7.63
C ALA A 221 -29.54 3.62 6.20
N ILE A 222 -29.85 4.72 5.49
CA ILE A 222 -29.39 4.90 4.11
C ILE A 222 -27.89 5.10 4.03
N SER A 223 -27.27 5.79 5.00
CA SER A 223 -25.80 5.99 4.97
C SER A 223 -25.04 4.66 5.00
N THR A 224 -25.60 3.62 5.64
CA THR A 224 -24.99 2.27 5.64
C THR A 224 -25.01 1.59 4.28
N SER A 225 -25.86 2.04 3.34
CA SER A 225 -25.95 1.49 1.98
C SER A 225 -24.84 1.98 1.06
N PHE A 226 -23.98 2.91 1.47
CA PHE A 226 -22.86 3.33 0.63
C PHE A 226 -21.87 2.16 0.43
N PRO A 227 -21.60 1.72 -0.81
CA PRO A 227 -20.91 0.44 -1.04
C PRO A 227 -19.38 0.53 -0.98
N PHE A 228 -18.82 1.74 -1.09
CA PHE A 228 -17.37 1.96 -1.17
C PHE A 228 -16.79 2.12 0.23
N THR A 229 -16.39 1.00 0.83
CA THR A 229 -15.86 0.95 2.20
C THR A 229 -14.35 0.68 2.30
N SER A 230 -13.68 0.34 1.20
CA SER A 230 -12.24 0.06 1.17
C SER A 230 -11.45 1.17 0.49
N SER A 231 -10.31 1.52 1.07
CA SER A 231 -9.26 2.30 0.39
C SER A 231 -8.65 1.46 -0.73
N GLU A 232 -8.80 1.92 -1.97
CA GLU A 232 -8.15 1.28 -3.12
C GLU A 232 -6.69 1.76 -3.17
N LEU A 233 -5.77 0.85 -2.86
CA LEU A 233 -4.32 1.07 -2.94
C LEU A 233 -3.81 0.63 -4.31
N SER A 234 -4.41 1.22 -5.35
CA SER A 234 -4.05 0.94 -6.75
C SER A 234 -3.83 2.24 -7.51
N GLN A 235 -2.78 2.25 -8.33
CA GLN A 235 -2.37 3.34 -9.21
C GLN A 235 -2.07 2.76 -10.60
N ASP A 236 -2.13 3.61 -11.63
CA ASP A 236 -1.84 3.22 -13.02
C ASP A 236 -0.37 2.84 -13.28
N ASN A 237 0.54 3.20 -12.36
CA ASN A 237 1.98 2.97 -12.50
C ASN A 237 2.57 2.36 -11.23
N GLY A 238 3.66 1.62 -11.39
CA GLY A 238 4.40 0.97 -10.32
C GLY A 238 4.33 -0.55 -10.38
N ILE A 239 4.59 -1.19 -9.25
CA ILE A 239 4.70 -2.64 -9.18
C ILE A 239 3.50 -3.25 -8.46
N LEU A 240 3.14 -4.46 -8.85
CA LEU A 240 2.20 -5.26 -8.09
C LEU A 240 2.87 -5.68 -6.77
N TYR A 241 2.26 -5.34 -5.64
CA TYR A 241 2.66 -5.84 -4.32
C TYR A 241 1.87 -7.10 -3.94
N GLY A 242 0.63 -7.20 -4.38
CA GLY A 242 -0.24 -8.33 -4.07
C GLY A 242 -1.71 -8.03 -4.32
N ILE A 243 -2.57 -8.79 -3.65
CA ILE A 243 -4.02 -8.72 -3.76
C ILE A 243 -4.57 -8.28 -2.41
N ASN A 244 -5.46 -7.29 -2.41
CA ASN A 244 -6.19 -6.86 -1.23
C ASN A 244 -7.20 -7.95 -0.85
N MET A 245 -7.11 -8.48 0.36
CA MET A 245 -7.94 -9.60 0.81
C MET A 245 -9.38 -9.19 1.16
N HIS A 246 -9.70 -7.89 1.21
CA HIS A 246 -11.06 -7.43 1.50
C HIS A 246 -11.93 -7.33 0.25
N ASN A 247 -11.37 -6.87 -0.86
CA ASN A 247 -12.10 -6.59 -2.09
C ASN A 247 -11.53 -7.31 -3.32
N SER A 248 -10.50 -8.15 -3.14
CA SER A 248 -9.77 -8.85 -4.21
C SER A 248 -9.13 -7.93 -5.26
N GLY A 249 -9.05 -6.62 -4.97
CA GLY A 249 -8.41 -5.63 -5.83
C GLY A 249 -6.89 -5.79 -5.86
N LEU A 250 -6.26 -5.41 -6.97
CA LEU A 250 -4.81 -5.42 -7.09
C LEU A 250 -4.20 -4.26 -6.32
N VAL A 251 -3.08 -4.52 -5.64
CA VAL A 251 -2.31 -3.51 -4.92
C VAL A 251 -1.12 -3.13 -5.80
N ILE A 252 -1.27 -2.08 -6.60
CA ILE A 252 -0.28 -1.64 -7.58
C ILE A 252 0.06 -0.19 -7.30
N PHE A 253 1.33 0.13 -7.03
CA PHE A 253 1.79 1.52 -6.99
C PHE A 253 3.32 1.62 -7.02
N ASP A 254 3.85 2.80 -7.32
CA ASP A 254 5.29 3.12 -7.20
C ASP A 254 5.56 3.71 -5.81
N ARG A 255 6.34 3.04 -4.96
CA ARG A 255 6.69 3.53 -3.62
C ARG A 255 7.39 4.89 -3.62
N PHE A 256 8.03 5.30 -4.71
CA PHE A 256 8.61 6.65 -4.82
C PHE A 256 7.57 7.76 -5.00
N THR A 257 6.29 7.42 -5.18
CA THR A 257 5.18 8.40 -5.18
C THR A 257 4.71 8.76 -3.77
N LEU A 258 5.10 7.99 -2.76
CA LEU A 258 4.81 8.28 -1.35
C LEU A 258 5.65 9.45 -0.82
N GLU A 259 5.35 9.92 0.40
CA GLU A 259 6.10 10.99 1.05
C GLU A 259 7.60 10.70 1.18
N ASN A 260 7.98 9.44 1.33
CA ASN A 260 9.34 8.97 1.13
C ASN A 260 9.31 7.54 0.58
N GLY A 261 10.39 7.15 -0.07
CA GLY A 261 10.53 5.79 -0.60
C GLY A 261 10.97 4.77 0.44
N ASN A 262 10.95 5.04 1.75
CA ASN A 262 11.44 4.09 2.76
C ASN A 262 10.37 3.08 3.16
N ALA A 263 10.82 1.87 3.52
CA ALA A 263 9.98 0.79 3.99
C ALA A 263 10.55 0.07 5.20
N VAL A 264 9.67 -0.50 6.01
CA VAL A 264 10.04 -1.46 7.05
C VAL A 264 9.28 -2.76 6.87
N VAL A 265 9.98 -3.88 6.99
CA VAL A 265 9.40 -5.22 6.88
C VAL A 265 9.65 -5.98 8.17
N PHE A 266 8.57 -6.33 8.85
CA PHE A 266 8.59 -7.18 10.05
C PHE A 266 7.95 -8.53 9.72
N ALA A 267 8.64 -9.61 10.07
CA ALA A 267 8.18 -10.97 9.80
C ALA A 267 8.91 -11.96 10.70
N LYS A 268 8.22 -12.90 11.32
CA LYS A 268 8.90 -14.02 11.98
C LYS A 268 9.56 -14.95 10.95
N SER A 269 10.53 -15.76 11.38
CA SER A 269 11.16 -16.77 10.51
C SER A 269 10.10 -17.67 9.82
N GLY A 270 10.27 -17.87 8.50
CA GLY A 270 9.35 -18.65 7.67
C GLY A 270 8.01 -17.99 7.32
N ALA A 271 7.77 -16.72 7.67
CA ALA A 271 6.54 -16.01 7.32
C ALA A 271 6.45 -15.52 5.86
N GLY A 272 7.53 -15.67 5.09
CA GLY A 272 7.64 -15.18 3.71
C GLY A 272 8.42 -13.88 3.55
N LYS A 273 9.16 -13.43 4.59
CA LYS A 273 9.97 -12.20 4.61
C LYS A 273 10.82 -12.02 3.34
N SER A 274 11.74 -12.96 3.11
CA SER A 274 12.69 -12.91 2.01
C SER A 274 12.00 -13.02 0.66
N PHE A 275 10.91 -13.79 0.57
CA PHE A 275 10.10 -13.90 -0.65
C PHE A 275 9.48 -12.54 -1.03
N THR A 276 8.85 -11.85 -0.08
CA THR A 276 8.25 -10.52 -0.27
C THR A 276 9.26 -9.51 -0.76
N VAL A 277 10.42 -9.43 -0.08
CA VAL A 277 11.46 -8.44 -0.35
C VAL A 277 12.11 -8.70 -1.72
N LYS A 278 12.39 -9.96 -2.04
CA LYS A 278 12.94 -10.32 -3.35
C LYS A 278 11.97 -10.05 -4.48
N LEU A 279 10.67 -10.30 -4.26
CA LEU A 279 9.64 -10.00 -5.26
C LEU A 279 9.59 -8.49 -5.54
N GLU A 280 9.60 -7.67 -4.49
CA GLU A 280 9.65 -6.21 -4.62
C GLU A 280 10.91 -5.77 -5.36
N ALA A 281 12.09 -6.27 -4.98
CA ALA A 281 13.35 -5.94 -5.60
C ALA A 281 13.36 -6.27 -7.09
N LEU A 282 12.92 -7.48 -7.46
CA LEU A 282 12.85 -7.95 -8.84
C LEU A 282 11.93 -7.05 -9.68
N ARG A 283 10.71 -6.80 -9.22
CA ARG A 283 9.74 -5.95 -9.93
C ARG A 283 10.21 -4.50 -10.04
N SER A 284 10.86 -3.98 -9.00
CA SER A 284 11.42 -2.62 -9.01
C SER A 284 12.55 -2.47 -10.03
N MET A 285 13.40 -3.49 -10.20
CA MET A 285 14.42 -3.51 -11.25
C MET A 285 13.82 -3.47 -12.65
N MET A 286 12.72 -4.21 -12.88
CA MET A 286 12.01 -4.18 -14.17
C MET A 286 11.48 -2.77 -14.50
N MET A 287 11.24 -1.94 -13.47
CA MET A 287 10.86 -0.53 -13.60
C MET A 287 12.06 0.44 -13.62
N GLY A 288 13.29 -0.06 -13.76
CA GLY A 288 14.50 0.75 -13.87
C GLY A 288 15.07 1.28 -12.55
N THR A 289 14.74 0.64 -11.43
CA THR A 289 15.31 0.98 -10.11
C THR A 289 16.51 0.09 -9.80
N ASP A 290 17.65 0.69 -9.45
CA ASP A 290 18.85 -0.04 -9.03
C ASP A 290 18.68 -0.56 -7.58
N ILE A 291 19.09 -1.80 -7.31
CA ILE A 291 18.93 -2.46 -6.01
C ILE A 291 20.28 -2.71 -5.35
N PHE A 292 20.41 -2.26 -4.10
CA PHE A 292 21.52 -2.59 -3.22
C PHE A 292 21.01 -3.43 -2.05
N ILE A 293 21.71 -4.51 -1.71
CA ILE A 293 21.31 -5.41 -0.62
C ILE A 293 22.49 -5.63 0.31
N VAL A 294 22.27 -5.49 1.62
CA VAL A 294 23.20 -5.95 2.66
C VAL A 294 22.65 -7.24 3.24
N ASP A 295 23.36 -8.34 3.02
CA ASP A 295 22.89 -9.71 3.26
C ASP A 295 23.78 -10.44 4.28
N PRO A 296 23.35 -10.55 5.54
CA PRO A 296 24.05 -11.32 6.56
C PRO A 296 23.74 -12.83 6.53
N GLU A 297 22.73 -13.29 5.79
CA GLU A 297 22.25 -14.69 5.84
C GLU A 297 22.59 -15.51 4.58
N ASN A 298 23.10 -14.86 3.54
CA ASN A 298 23.34 -15.45 2.22
C ASN A 298 22.06 -15.95 1.53
N GLU A 299 21.03 -15.12 1.52
CA GLU A 299 19.75 -15.46 0.87
C GLU A 299 19.64 -14.95 -0.56
N TYR A 300 20.43 -13.94 -0.98
CA TYR A 300 20.20 -13.23 -2.24
C TYR A 300 21.12 -13.66 -3.40
N GLN A 301 22.05 -14.59 -3.16
CA GLN A 301 23.04 -15.01 -4.16
C GLN A 301 22.40 -15.49 -5.48
N ARG A 302 21.52 -16.49 -5.41
CA ARG A 302 20.85 -17.08 -6.58
C ARG A 302 20.09 -16.04 -7.40
N MET A 303 19.36 -15.15 -6.75
CA MET A 303 18.63 -14.08 -7.41
C MET A 303 19.58 -13.08 -8.08
N CYS A 304 20.66 -12.69 -7.40
CA CYS A 304 21.66 -11.76 -7.92
C CYS A 304 22.32 -12.31 -9.19
N GLU A 305 22.74 -13.58 -9.18
CA GLU A 305 23.33 -14.24 -10.34
C GLU A 305 22.34 -14.33 -11.51
N ALA A 306 21.08 -14.66 -11.24
CA ALA A 306 20.05 -14.81 -12.27
C ALA A 306 19.72 -13.50 -13.03
N VAL A 307 19.88 -12.34 -12.37
CA VAL A 307 19.63 -11.02 -12.99
C VAL A 307 20.91 -10.35 -13.51
N GLY A 308 22.05 -11.04 -13.52
CA GLY A 308 23.34 -10.47 -13.92
C GLY A 308 23.86 -9.39 -12.97
N GLY A 309 23.48 -9.47 -11.69
CA GLY A 309 23.93 -8.57 -10.63
C GLY A 309 25.38 -8.84 -10.19
N ALA A 310 25.91 -7.95 -9.35
CA ALA A 310 27.20 -8.11 -8.71
C ALA A 310 27.03 -8.67 -7.29
N TYR A 311 27.46 -9.91 -7.07
CA TYR A 311 27.47 -10.53 -5.76
C TYR A 311 28.86 -10.36 -5.11
N ILE A 312 28.92 -9.53 -4.07
CA ILE A 312 30.16 -9.11 -3.42
C ILE A 312 30.26 -9.76 -2.05
N LYS A 313 31.19 -10.71 -1.93
CA LYS A 313 31.47 -11.39 -0.66
C LYS A 313 32.50 -10.61 0.17
N LEU A 314 32.10 -10.16 1.35
CA LEU A 314 32.98 -9.53 2.33
C LEU A 314 33.34 -10.55 3.41
N SER A 315 34.59 -10.99 3.39
CA SER A 315 35.17 -11.90 4.40
C SER A 315 36.66 -11.63 4.53
N LEU A 316 37.28 -12.14 5.60
CA LEU A 316 38.72 -12.02 5.84
C LEU A 316 39.56 -12.56 4.65
N ASN A 317 39.07 -13.63 4.00
CA ASN A 317 39.77 -14.32 2.91
C ASN A 317 39.37 -13.82 1.51
N SER A 318 38.32 -13.03 1.40
CA SER A 318 37.90 -12.45 0.11
C SER A 318 38.97 -11.51 -0.41
N PRO A 319 39.17 -11.33 -1.73
CA PRO A 319 40.03 -10.27 -2.28
C PRO A 319 39.35 -8.89 -2.29
N THR A 320 38.04 -8.83 -2.05
CA THR A 320 37.22 -7.62 -2.14
C THR A 320 37.43 -6.72 -0.92
N ARG A 321 37.64 -5.41 -1.15
CA ARG A 321 37.94 -4.40 -0.13
C ARG A 321 37.10 -3.16 -0.33
N ILE A 322 36.62 -2.59 0.77
CA ILE A 322 35.95 -1.29 0.79
C ILE A 322 36.68 -0.44 1.82
N ASN A 323 37.28 0.66 1.37
CA ASN A 323 37.97 1.61 2.21
C ASN A 323 36.95 2.57 2.84
N PRO A 324 36.82 2.61 4.18
CA PRO A 324 35.89 3.54 4.83
C PRO A 324 36.28 5.01 4.69
N PHE A 325 37.53 5.30 4.31
CA PHE A 325 38.06 6.66 4.13
C PHE A 325 37.80 7.23 2.73
N ASP A 326 37.11 6.51 1.85
CA ASP A 326 36.76 7.03 0.53
C ASP A 326 35.83 8.24 0.63
N LEU A 327 36.17 9.30 -0.11
CA LEU A 327 35.33 10.49 -0.23
C LEU A 327 34.23 10.29 -1.27
N PRO A 328 33.02 10.85 -1.05
CA PRO A 328 31.98 10.85 -2.06
C PRO A 328 32.41 11.68 -3.27
N GLN A 329 32.11 11.20 -4.48
CA GLN A 329 32.19 12.02 -5.68
C GLN A 329 30.88 12.81 -5.81
N VAL A 330 30.93 14.09 -5.47
CA VAL A 330 29.75 14.95 -5.37
C VAL A 330 29.58 15.75 -6.66
N ILE A 331 28.36 15.81 -7.19
CA ILE A 331 28.04 16.58 -8.41
C ILE A 331 27.82 18.07 -8.09
N ASP A 332 27.24 18.38 -6.93
CA ASP A 332 26.93 19.74 -6.51
C ASP A 332 28.14 20.39 -5.82
N THR A 333 28.54 21.56 -6.31
CA THR A 333 29.63 22.39 -5.75
C THR A 333 29.43 22.73 -4.28
N GLN A 334 28.20 22.92 -3.79
CA GLN A 334 27.95 23.20 -2.37
C GLN A 334 28.17 21.96 -1.50
N ASP A 335 27.68 20.80 -1.94
CA ASP A 335 27.86 19.55 -1.20
C ASP A 335 29.34 19.08 -1.24
N ALA A 336 30.15 19.55 -2.20
CA ALA A 336 31.58 19.24 -2.31
C ALA A 336 32.43 19.96 -1.24
N GLU A 337 32.14 21.21 -0.89
CA GLU A 337 32.84 21.93 0.18
C GLU A 337 32.67 21.25 1.55
N ASP A 338 31.50 20.66 1.80
CA ASP A 338 31.19 19.94 3.04
C ASP A 338 31.54 18.43 2.98
N ALA A 339 32.03 17.91 1.85
CA ALA A 339 32.24 16.48 1.64
C ALA A 339 33.24 15.88 2.65
N LEU A 340 34.41 16.50 2.83
CA LEU A 340 35.43 16.05 3.79
C LEU A 340 34.89 16.09 5.21
N ARG A 341 34.26 17.20 5.62
CA ARG A 341 33.68 17.36 6.97
C ARG A 341 32.61 16.30 7.24
N SER A 342 31.69 16.07 6.30
CA SER A 342 30.68 15.02 6.46
C SER A 342 31.31 13.63 6.56
N ASN A 343 32.37 13.36 5.79
CA ASN A 343 33.05 12.08 5.83
C ASN A 343 33.80 11.86 7.15
N LEU A 344 34.45 12.91 7.68
CA LEU A 344 35.11 12.88 8.99
C LEU A 344 34.11 12.54 10.11
N ILE A 345 32.92 13.14 10.10
CA ILE A 345 31.85 12.82 11.07
C ILE A 345 31.44 11.34 10.97
N THR A 346 31.29 10.82 9.75
CA THR A 346 30.94 9.41 9.53
C THR A 346 32.05 8.45 9.95
N LEU A 347 33.30 8.77 9.65
CA LEU A 347 34.47 8.01 10.12
C LEU A 347 34.58 8.03 11.64
N HIS A 348 34.31 9.17 12.26
CA HIS A 348 34.33 9.30 13.71
C HIS A 348 33.30 8.37 14.35
N GLY A 349 32.07 8.31 13.82
CA GLY A 349 31.05 7.35 14.25
C GLY A 349 31.44 5.88 14.05
N LEU A 350 32.05 5.56 12.90
CA LEU A 350 32.59 4.23 12.61
C LEU A 350 33.69 3.82 13.62
N LEU A 351 34.62 4.73 13.94
CA LEU A 351 35.74 4.45 14.82
C LEU A 351 35.29 4.30 16.28
N ARG A 352 34.28 5.07 16.73
CA ARG A 352 33.60 4.83 18.01
C ARG A 352 33.01 3.42 18.07
N LEU A 353 32.30 3.00 17.03
CA LEU A 353 31.74 1.65 16.91
C LEU A 353 32.85 0.58 16.98
N MET A 354 33.95 0.78 16.25
CA MET A 354 35.09 -0.14 16.23
C MET A 354 35.79 -0.29 17.59
N MET A 355 35.82 0.77 18.39
CA MET A 355 36.48 0.84 19.70
C MET A 355 35.59 0.47 20.90
N GLY A 356 34.39 -0.08 20.65
CA GLY A 356 33.49 -0.61 21.69
C GLY A 356 32.05 -0.14 21.57
N GLY A 357 31.80 0.93 20.80
CA GLY A 357 30.49 1.52 20.56
C GLY A 357 29.84 2.12 21.81
N ALA A 358 29.07 3.19 21.65
CA ALA A 358 28.22 3.64 22.75
C ALA A 358 27.08 2.63 22.97
N VAL A 359 27.06 2.01 24.16
CA VAL A 359 26.02 1.06 24.55
C VAL A 359 25.05 1.78 25.48
N ALA A 360 23.79 1.89 25.05
CA ALA A 360 22.70 2.35 25.90
C ALA A 360 22.30 1.23 26.86
N GLN A 361 22.59 1.38 28.15
CA GLN A 361 22.08 0.47 29.17
C GLN A 361 20.84 1.08 29.84
N MET A 362 19.75 0.30 29.90
CA MET A 362 18.62 0.66 30.73
C MET A 362 19.00 0.54 32.21
N SER A 363 18.89 1.63 32.95
CA SER A 363 18.98 1.58 34.40
C SER A 363 17.73 0.92 34.97
N ASN A 364 17.88 0.19 36.08
CA ASN A 364 16.76 -0.36 36.85
C ASN A 364 15.78 0.71 37.38
N THR A 365 16.11 1.99 37.23
CA THR A 365 15.30 3.15 37.65
C THR A 365 14.56 3.83 36.48
N GLY A 366 14.53 3.22 35.29
CA GLY A 366 13.74 3.72 34.15
C GLY A 366 14.38 4.84 33.34
N GLY A 367 15.67 5.12 33.55
CA GLY A 367 16.48 6.01 32.71
C GLY A 367 17.43 5.22 31.83
N ALA A 368 17.58 5.58 30.56
CA ALA A 368 18.65 5.04 29.74
C ALA A 368 19.94 5.80 30.05
N THR A 369 20.96 5.12 30.58
CA THR A 369 22.31 5.68 30.73
C THR A 369 23.14 5.19 29.55
N VAL A 370 23.61 6.12 28.72
CA VAL A 370 24.52 5.83 27.62
C VAL A 370 25.94 5.94 28.16
N ASN A 371 26.67 4.83 28.18
CA ASN A 371 28.09 4.87 28.49
C ASN A 371 28.86 5.21 27.20
N PRO A 372 29.56 6.35 27.14
CA PRO A 372 30.31 6.72 25.95
C PRO A 372 31.49 5.78 25.73
N ALA A 373 31.77 5.43 24.47
CA ALA A 373 32.88 4.55 24.11
C ALA A 373 34.25 5.20 24.29
N LEU A 374 34.30 6.53 24.19
CA LEU A 374 35.50 7.35 24.25
C LEU A 374 35.31 8.49 25.26
N SER A 375 36.39 8.89 25.93
CA SER A 375 36.39 10.12 26.74
C SER A 375 36.38 11.38 25.85
N PRO A 376 35.98 12.56 26.37
CA PRO A 376 36.06 13.81 25.60
C PRO A 376 37.47 14.14 25.10
N GLU A 377 38.51 13.76 25.85
CA GLU A 377 39.90 13.92 25.44
C GLU A 377 40.24 12.99 24.27
N GLU A 378 39.83 11.72 24.36
CA GLU A 378 39.97 10.73 23.28
C GLU A 378 39.20 11.14 22.01
N GLU A 379 38.02 11.74 22.14
CA GLU A 379 37.26 12.25 20.99
C GLU A 379 37.98 13.41 20.30
N ALA A 380 38.53 14.36 21.06
CA ALA A 380 39.26 15.50 20.51
C ALA A 380 40.56 15.04 19.81
N ASP A 381 41.30 14.12 20.42
CA ASP A 381 42.52 13.56 19.84
C ASP A 381 42.21 12.75 18.56
N LEU A 382 41.11 11.99 18.53
CA LEU A 382 40.69 11.25 17.34
C LEU A 382 40.35 12.17 16.16
N ASP A 383 39.65 13.27 16.41
CA ASP A 383 39.28 14.25 15.39
C ASP A 383 40.53 14.91 14.78
N ALA A 384 41.47 15.33 15.62
CA ALA A 384 42.76 15.89 15.19
C ALA A 384 43.56 14.88 14.35
N ALA A 385 43.62 13.62 14.78
CA ALA A 385 44.31 12.56 14.05
C ALA A 385 43.70 12.28 12.68
N LEU A 386 42.37 12.29 12.56
CA LEU A 386 41.70 12.14 11.27
C LEU A 386 42.05 13.27 10.31
N ILE A 387 41.98 14.52 10.77
CA ILE A 387 42.34 15.70 9.96
C ILE A 387 43.79 15.61 9.50
N GLU A 388 44.71 15.29 10.40
CA GLU A 388 46.13 15.14 10.08
C GLU A 388 46.38 14.00 9.07
N THR A 389 45.65 12.89 9.21
CA THR A 389 45.76 11.74 8.30
C THR A 389 45.36 12.11 6.86
N TYR A 390 44.25 12.83 6.68
CA TYR A 390 43.85 13.33 5.35
C TYR A 390 44.84 14.37 4.82
N ALA A 391 45.32 15.28 5.67
CA ALA A 391 46.29 16.29 5.28
C ALA A 391 47.60 15.67 4.77
N LYS A 392 48.09 14.60 5.42
CA LYS A 392 49.26 13.82 4.96
C LYS A 392 49.04 13.16 3.60
N ALA A 393 47.80 12.76 3.30
CA ALA A 393 47.42 12.24 1.98
C ALA A 393 47.19 13.35 0.92
N GLY A 394 47.40 14.63 1.28
CA GLY A 394 47.20 15.77 0.40
C GLY A 394 45.73 16.18 0.21
N ILE A 395 44.82 15.68 1.05
CA ILE A 395 43.40 15.98 1.02
C ILE A 395 43.08 17.02 2.10
N THR A 396 42.47 18.13 1.70
CA THR A 396 42.14 19.26 2.59
C THR A 396 40.69 19.70 2.39
N ASN A 397 40.29 20.81 3.03
CA ASN A 397 38.96 21.39 2.82
C ASN A 397 38.75 21.93 1.40
N ASP A 398 39.81 22.10 0.60
CA ASP A 398 39.69 22.47 -0.81
C ASP A 398 39.15 21.30 -1.65
N PRO A 399 37.96 21.42 -2.27
CA PRO A 399 37.38 20.37 -3.11
C PRO A 399 38.27 19.89 -4.26
N LEU A 400 39.21 20.73 -4.74
CA LEU A 400 40.16 20.33 -5.78
C LEU A 400 41.09 19.21 -5.34
N THR A 401 41.30 19.05 -4.04
CA THR A 401 42.17 18.01 -3.47
C THR A 401 41.48 16.65 -3.32
N HIS A 402 40.15 16.59 -3.42
CA HIS A 402 39.34 15.40 -3.12
C HIS A 402 39.44 14.29 -4.18
N GLY A 403 40.13 14.55 -5.30
CA GLY A 403 40.48 13.54 -6.30
C GLY A 403 41.74 12.72 -5.97
N SER A 404 42.47 13.08 -4.91
CA SER A 404 43.67 12.34 -4.46
C SER A 404 43.31 10.97 -3.89
N ILE A 405 44.30 10.08 -3.81
CA ILE A 405 44.12 8.74 -3.22
C ILE A 405 43.80 8.91 -1.73
N PRO A 406 42.62 8.45 -1.26
CA PRO A 406 42.26 8.57 0.15
C PRO A 406 43.17 7.72 1.04
N PRO A 407 43.41 8.15 2.29
CA PRO A 407 44.16 7.35 3.26
C PRO A 407 43.40 6.07 3.63
N THR A 408 44.04 5.21 4.40
CA THR A 408 43.45 3.99 4.96
C THR A 408 43.49 4.01 6.49
N ILE A 409 42.88 3.01 7.12
CA ILE A 409 42.95 2.85 8.57
C ILE A 409 44.38 2.62 9.08
N ASN A 410 45.28 2.10 8.23
CA ASN A 410 46.69 1.96 8.60
C ASN A 410 47.38 3.33 8.71
N ASP A 411 47.05 4.27 7.83
CA ASP A 411 47.61 5.63 7.87
C ASP A 411 47.11 6.39 9.11
N LEU A 412 45.86 6.17 9.49
CA LEU A 412 45.31 6.69 10.75
C LEU A 412 46.02 6.07 11.96
N TYR A 413 46.24 4.76 11.94
CA TYR A 413 46.95 4.06 13.02
C TYR A 413 48.36 4.61 13.22
N GLU A 414 49.13 4.79 12.14
CA GLU A 414 50.46 5.38 12.20
C GLU A 414 50.42 6.83 12.70
N THR A 415 49.42 7.62 12.29
CA THR A 415 49.25 8.99 12.79
C THR A 415 48.96 9.01 14.29
N LEU A 416 48.03 8.17 14.77
CA LEU A 416 47.71 8.05 16.19
C LEU A 416 48.88 7.55 17.04
N LEU A 417 49.69 6.63 16.50
CA LEU A 417 50.85 6.07 17.21
C LEU A 417 51.93 7.11 17.51
N HIS A 418 52.13 8.07 16.59
CA HIS A 418 53.11 9.13 16.72
C HIS A 418 52.55 10.42 17.32
N MET A 419 51.24 10.45 17.58
CA MET A 419 50.57 11.57 18.24
C MET A 419 50.83 11.55 19.76
N GLY A 420 50.79 12.72 20.40
CA GLY A 420 50.84 12.82 21.86
C GLY A 420 49.52 12.41 22.54
N ASN A 421 49.44 12.64 23.86
CA ASN A 421 48.23 12.45 24.67
C ASN A 421 47.64 11.03 24.58
N THR A 422 46.37 10.90 24.21
CA THR A 422 45.65 9.62 24.18
C THR A 422 45.83 8.87 22.86
N GLY A 423 46.50 9.46 21.86
CA GLY A 423 46.72 8.88 20.53
C GLY A 423 47.25 7.44 20.54
N PRO A 424 48.34 7.13 21.28
CA PRO A 424 48.88 5.76 21.34
C PRO A 424 47.90 4.75 21.95
N ASN A 425 47.06 5.17 22.90
CA ASN A 425 46.02 4.31 23.49
C ASN A 425 44.92 4.00 22.47
N LEU A 426 44.49 5.00 21.68
CA LEU A 426 43.54 4.83 20.58
C LEU A 426 44.11 3.90 19.49
N ALA A 427 45.38 4.10 19.11
CA ALA A 427 46.09 3.21 18.18
C ALA A 427 46.07 1.76 18.68
N GLN A 428 46.34 1.54 19.98
CA GLN A 428 46.31 0.21 20.58
C GLN A 428 44.92 -0.45 20.46
N ARG A 429 43.82 0.30 20.63
CA ARG A 429 42.45 -0.21 20.43
C ARG A 429 42.15 -0.54 18.96
N LEU A 430 42.69 0.23 18.02
CA LEU A 430 42.52 0.00 16.57
C LEU A 430 43.41 -1.11 16.02
N ARG A 431 44.46 -1.51 16.75
CA ARG A 431 45.42 -2.54 16.32
C ARG A 431 44.75 -3.83 15.83
N LYS A 432 43.62 -4.23 16.42
CA LYS A 432 42.86 -5.42 16.00
C LYS A 432 42.39 -5.40 14.54
N TYR A 433 42.17 -4.22 13.96
CA TYR A 433 41.69 -4.03 12.58
C TYR A 433 42.79 -3.69 11.57
N THR A 434 44.00 -3.35 12.04
CA THR A 434 45.13 -2.97 11.18
C THR A 434 46.08 -4.15 10.97
N SER A 435 46.63 -4.67 12.06
CA SER A 435 47.63 -5.75 12.08
C SER A 435 47.21 -6.97 12.93
N GLY A 436 46.04 -6.91 13.56
CA GLY A 436 45.49 -7.99 14.38
C GLY A 436 44.57 -8.93 13.61
N THR A 437 43.72 -9.65 14.34
CA THR A 437 42.87 -10.74 13.83
C THR A 437 41.90 -10.30 12.73
N PHE A 438 41.49 -9.03 12.72
CA PHE A 438 40.54 -8.48 11.74
C PHE A 438 41.22 -7.63 10.67
N ALA A 439 42.55 -7.71 10.59
CA ALA A 439 43.33 -7.04 9.55
C ALA A 439 42.90 -7.47 8.15
N GLY A 440 42.98 -6.54 7.21
CA GLY A 440 42.82 -6.83 5.79
C GLY A 440 41.42 -6.58 5.24
N ILE A 441 40.33 -6.57 6.02
CA ILE A 441 38.99 -6.30 5.47
C ILE A 441 38.82 -4.82 5.09
N PHE A 442 39.24 -3.92 5.98
CA PHE A 442 38.98 -2.47 5.89
C PHE A 442 40.25 -1.62 5.74
N SER A 443 41.42 -2.26 5.60
CA SER A 443 42.73 -1.61 5.65
C SER A 443 43.39 -1.45 4.28
N GLN A 444 42.64 -1.61 3.20
CA GLN A 444 43.11 -1.52 1.82
C GLN A 444 42.22 -0.61 0.99
N PRO A 445 42.74 -0.01 -0.10
CA PRO A 445 41.94 0.77 -1.04
C PRO A 445 40.75 -0.01 -1.58
N SER A 446 39.65 0.69 -1.86
CA SER A 446 38.47 0.08 -2.46
C SER A 446 38.76 -0.51 -3.84
N ASN A 447 38.29 -1.74 -4.09
CA ASN A 447 38.43 -2.42 -5.37
C ASN A 447 37.10 -2.96 -5.92
N VAL A 448 35.99 -2.40 -5.45
CA VAL A 448 34.63 -2.84 -5.78
C VAL A 448 34.01 -1.97 -6.86
N SER A 449 33.39 -2.61 -7.85
CA SER A 449 32.50 -1.94 -8.79
C SER A 449 31.04 -2.23 -8.46
N VAL A 450 30.20 -1.19 -8.53
CA VAL A 450 28.77 -1.25 -8.20
C VAL A 450 27.90 -0.66 -9.30
N ASN A 451 28.30 -0.87 -10.54
CA ASN A 451 27.60 -0.33 -11.71
C ASN A 451 26.47 -1.26 -12.21
N ASN A 452 26.29 -2.42 -11.60
CA ASN A 452 25.24 -3.37 -11.94
C ASN A 452 23.88 -2.90 -11.38
N PRO A 453 22.76 -3.18 -12.08
CA PRO A 453 21.41 -2.86 -11.59
C PRO A 453 21.04 -3.54 -10.27
N MET A 454 21.69 -4.65 -9.93
CA MET A 454 21.61 -5.27 -8.61
C MET A 454 23.01 -5.50 -8.05
N VAL A 455 23.20 -5.14 -6.79
CA VAL A 455 24.45 -5.37 -6.05
C VAL A 455 24.11 -5.93 -4.67
N VAL A 456 24.69 -7.08 -4.33
CA VAL A 456 24.48 -7.74 -3.03
C VAL A 456 25.81 -7.79 -2.29
N PHE A 457 25.87 -7.21 -1.10
CA PHE A 457 26.99 -7.30 -0.17
C PHE A 457 26.72 -8.39 0.86
N ASN A 458 27.39 -9.52 0.70
CA ASN A 458 27.30 -10.62 1.63
C ASN A 458 28.31 -10.46 2.78
N ILE A 459 27.83 -10.48 4.01
CA ILE A 459 28.63 -10.35 5.24
C ILE A 459 28.50 -11.57 6.18
N ARG A 460 27.93 -12.67 5.68
CA ARG A 460 27.63 -13.87 6.48
C ARG A 460 28.87 -14.46 7.17
N ASP A 461 29.97 -14.52 6.42
CA ASP A 461 31.24 -15.13 6.86
C ASP A 461 32.05 -14.22 7.79
N LEU A 462 31.51 -13.05 8.16
CA LEU A 462 32.08 -12.21 9.21
C LEU A 462 31.56 -12.66 10.58
N GLU A 463 32.44 -12.57 11.57
CA GLU A 463 32.08 -12.77 12.98
C GLU A 463 31.01 -11.75 13.41
N ASP A 464 30.16 -12.14 14.37
CA ASP A 464 29.03 -11.32 14.83
C ASP A 464 29.45 -9.92 15.30
N GLU A 465 30.65 -9.79 15.88
CA GLU A 465 31.23 -8.53 16.34
C GLU A 465 31.62 -7.59 15.16
N LEU A 466 31.92 -8.15 13.99
CA LEU A 466 32.31 -7.39 12.80
C LEU A 466 31.12 -6.97 11.93
N ARG A 467 29.99 -7.66 12.03
CA ARG A 467 28.83 -7.38 11.16
C ARG A 467 28.33 -5.93 11.27
N PRO A 468 28.13 -5.33 12.47
CA PRO A 468 27.72 -3.93 12.56
C PRO A 468 28.71 -2.96 11.91
N VAL A 469 30.02 -3.22 12.06
CA VAL A 469 31.10 -2.43 11.44
C VAL A 469 31.05 -2.57 9.92
N ALA A 470 30.95 -3.79 9.40
CA ALA A 470 30.86 -4.05 7.97
C ALA A 470 29.61 -3.43 7.35
N MET A 471 28.45 -3.58 7.99
CA MET A 471 27.21 -2.93 7.58
C MET A 471 27.38 -1.41 7.54
N TYR A 472 27.97 -0.79 8.57
CA TYR A 472 28.22 0.64 8.59
C TYR A 472 29.04 1.10 7.38
N ILE A 473 30.13 0.39 7.08
CA ILE A 473 31.04 0.71 5.97
C ILE A 473 30.33 0.54 4.62
N VAL A 474 29.60 -0.57 4.43
CA VAL A 474 28.83 -0.82 3.21
C VAL A 474 27.73 0.22 3.00
N LEU A 475 26.99 0.56 4.06
CA LEU A 475 25.96 1.59 4.01
C LEU A 475 26.56 2.96 3.67
N ASN A 476 27.72 3.31 4.23
CA ASN A 476 28.42 4.55 3.89
C ASN A 476 28.89 4.55 2.42
N TYR A 477 29.44 3.44 1.96
CA TYR A 477 29.88 3.28 0.58
C TYR A 477 28.72 3.46 -0.42
N ILE A 478 27.57 2.82 -0.16
CA ILE A 478 26.36 2.95 -0.97
C ILE A 478 25.82 4.39 -0.91
N TRP A 479 25.87 5.02 0.26
CA TRP A 479 25.44 6.41 0.43
C TRP A 479 26.30 7.38 -0.38
N ASN A 480 27.62 7.22 -0.35
CA ASN A 480 28.56 8.02 -1.14
C ASN A 480 28.33 7.82 -2.64
N LYS A 481 28.08 6.59 -3.09
CA LYS A 481 27.69 6.31 -4.49
C LYS A 481 26.37 6.96 -4.87
N THR A 482 25.40 6.96 -3.96
CA THR A 482 24.06 7.50 -4.24
C THR A 482 24.05 9.01 -4.40
N LYS A 483 24.98 9.72 -3.76
CA LYS A 483 25.17 11.17 -3.96
C LYS A 483 25.77 11.53 -5.31
N ALA A 484 26.37 10.56 -6.01
CA ALA A 484 27.10 10.80 -7.25
C ALA A 484 26.21 10.84 -8.51
N ASP A 485 24.93 10.48 -8.40
CA ASP A 485 23.94 10.65 -9.48
C ASP A 485 22.51 10.72 -8.91
N GLN A 486 21.50 10.87 -9.78
CA GLN A 486 20.09 11.03 -9.39
C GLN A 486 19.22 9.79 -9.72
N LYS A 487 19.81 8.61 -9.90
CA LYS A 487 19.05 7.38 -10.21
C LYS A 487 18.19 6.92 -9.04
N LYS A 488 17.00 6.38 -9.34
CA LYS A 488 16.15 5.70 -8.34
C LYS A 488 16.85 4.45 -7.83
N ARG A 489 16.97 4.32 -6.51
CA ARG A 489 17.64 3.21 -5.85
C ARG A 489 16.84 2.69 -4.66
N ILE A 490 16.84 1.38 -4.46
CA ILE A 490 16.38 0.78 -3.20
C ILE A 490 17.57 0.14 -2.49
N LEU A 491 17.78 0.51 -1.23
CA LEU A 491 18.74 -0.08 -0.33
C LEU A 491 18.04 -0.99 0.67
N ILE A 492 18.22 -2.29 0.52
CA ILE A 492 17.70 -3.33 1.37
C ILE A 492 18.74 -3.65 2.44
N VAL A 493 18.36 -3.48 3.71
CA VAL A 493 19.19 -3.80 4.87
C VAL A 493 18.53 -4.96 5.60
N ASP A 494 19.01 -6.17 5.33
CA ASP A 494 18.50 -7.37 6.01
C ASP A 494 19.10 -7.49 7.42
N GLU A 495 18.29 -8.01 8.34
CA GLU A 495 18.58 -8.07 9.78
C GLU A 495 19.09 -6.73 10.37
N ALA A 496 18.37 -5.64 10.06
CA ALA A 496 18.71 -4.28 10.46
C ALA A 496 18.77 -4.07 12.00
N TRP A 497 18.22 -4.99 12.80
CA TRP A 497 18.35 -4.97 14.27
C TRP A 497 19.80 -5.07 14.73
N GLN A 498 20.70 -5.67 13.94
CA GLN A 498 22.13 -5.74 14.28
C GLN A 498 22.75 -4.35 14.44
N LEU A 499 22.28 -3.36 13.66
CA LEU A 499 22.69 -1.96 13.77
C LEU A 499 22.07 -1.24 14.97
N MET A 500 20.99 -1.77 15.56
CA MET A 500 20.33 -1.17 16.72
C MET A 500 21.06 -1.46 18.03
N LYS A 501 22.01 -2.41 18.04
CA LYS A 501 22.82 -2.77 19.22
C LYS A 501 23.69 -1.61 19.74
N TYR A 502 24.13 -0.73 18.84
CA TYR A 502 25.00 0.40 19.15
C TYR A 502 24.36 1.70 18.70
N GLU A 503 24.51 2.75 19.52
CA GLU A 503 23.85 4.02 19.27
C GLU A 503 24.41 4.73 18.02
N ASP A 504 25.72 4.61 17.75
CA ASP A 504 26.36 5.21 16.57
C ASP A 504 25.85 4.63 15.25
N SER A 505 25.74 3.29 15.15
CA SER A 505 25.22 2.62 13.95
C SER A 505 23.73 2.86 13.76
N ALA A 506 22.96 2.89 14.84
CA ALA A 506 21.53 3.19 14.79
C ALA A 506 21.26 4.63 14.34
N ASN A 507 22.05 5.59 14.87
CA ASN A 507 21.95 7.00 14.48
C ASN A 507 22.34 7.20 13.02
N PHE A 508 23.32 6.45 12.52
CA PHE A 508 23.72 6.50 11.12
C PHE A 508 22.60 6.01 10.20
N LEU A 509 22.02 4.82 10.46
CA LEU A 509 20.90 4.30 9.68
C LEU A 509 19.69 5.25 9.71
N PHE A 510 19.36 5.80 10.87
CA PHE A 510 18.29 6.80 11.01
C PHE A 510 18.57 8.07 10.19
N SER A 511 19.81 8.58 10.24
CA SER A 511 20.22 9.75 9.47
C SER A 511 20.20 9.51 7.96
N LEU A 512 20.49 8.29 7.51
CA LEU A 512 20.30 7.88 6.13
C LEU A 512 18.81 7.89 5.77
N ALA A 513 17.94 7.25 6.56
CA ALA A 513 16.50 7.18 6.30
C ALA A 513 15.85 8.57 6.16
N LYS A 514 16.24 9.55 7.01
CA LYS A 514 15.75 10.93 6.90
C LYS A 514 16.20 11.66 5.63
N ARG A 515 17.36 11.32 5.08
CA ARG A 515 17.98 12.04 3.95
C ARG A 515 17.79 11.33 2.61
N ALA A 516 17.45 10.04 2.63
CA ALA A 516 17.35 9.17 1.46
C ALA A 516 16.49 9.77 0.32
N ARG A 517 15.37 10.42 0.70
CA ARG A 517 14.45 11.08 -0.25
C ARG A 517 15.13 12.11 -1.15
N LYS A 518 16.09 12.92 -0.65
CA LYS A 518 16.78 13.96 -1.45
C LYS A 518 17.55 13.36 -2.64
N TYR A 519 17.92 12.08 -2.56
CA TYR A 519 18.78 11.40 -3.53
C TYR A 519 18.08 10.22 -4.23
N ASN A 520 16.74 10.23 -4.30
CA ASN A 520 15.93 9.15 -4.89
C ASN A 520 16.27 7.75 -4.33
N LEU A 521 16.65 7.68 -3.06
CA LEU A 521 16.95 6.46 -2.35
C LEU A 521 15.76 6.06 -1.47
N GLY A 522 15.30 4.82 -1.61
CA GLY A 522 14.37 4.18 -0.69
C GLY A 522 15.10 3.17 0.19
N ILE A 523 15.05 3.33 1.51
CA ILE A 523 15.67 2.35 2.43
C ILE A 523 14.60 1.35 2.87
N THR A 524 14.86 0.06 2.70
CA THR A 524 14.03 -1.03 3.20
C THR A 524 14.76 -1.72 4.35
N THR A 525 14.32 -1.49 5.58
CA THR A 525 14.87 -2.19 6.75
C THR A 525 14.04 -3.43 7.05
N ILE A 526 14.72 -4.58 7.19
CA ILE A 526 14.07 -5.86 7.42
C ILE A 526 14.55 -6.40 8.78
N THR A 527 13.64 -6.92 9.58
CA THR A 527 14.01 -7.58 10.84
C THR A 527 13.00 -8.65 11.26
N GLN A 528 13.54 -9.73 11.82
CA GLN A 528 12.77 -10.76 12.51
C GLN A 528 12.62 -10.45 14.00
N ASP A 529 13.64 -9.81 14.58
CA ASP A 529 13.69 -9.41 15.99
C ASP A 529 13.03 -8.04 16.18
N VAL A 530 11.71 -8.08 16.30
CA VAL A 530 10.86 -6.90 16.51
C VAL A 530 11.18 -6.20 17.82
N GLU A 531 11.41 -6.95 18.90
CA GLU A 531 11.62 -6.39 20.24
C GLU A 531 12.90 -5.57 20.33
N ASP A 532 14.01 -6.07 19.76
CA ASP A 532 15.29 -5.35 19.73
C ASP A 532 15.20 -4.08 18.88
N PHE A 533 14.54 -4.18 17.73
CA PHE A 533 14.37 -3.04 16.83
C PHE A 533 13.43 -1.99 17.44
N MET A 534 12.30 -2.40 18.04
CA MET A 534 11.29 -1.50 18.62
C MET A 534 11.63 -1.04 20.04
N GLY A 535 12.51 -1.72 20.75
CA GLY A 535 13.06 -1.28 22.03
C GLY A 535 13.88 0.01 21.88
N SER A 536 14.61 0.13 20.77
CA SER A 536 15.39 1.32 20.44
C SER A 536 14.53 2.54 20.09
N ARG A 537 14.87 3.70 20.69
CA ARG A 537 14.27 5.00 20.30
C ARG A 537 14.48 5.28 18.81
N LEU A 538 15.64 4.91 18.27
CA LEU A 538 16.00 5.16 16.87
C LEU A 538 15.30 4.19 15.93
N GLY A 539 15.11 2.93 16.32
CA GLY A 539 14.32 1.98 15.55
C GLY A 539 12.85 2.43 15.39
N ARG A 540 12.23 2.93 16.48
CA ARG A 540 10.89 3.56 16.40
C ARG A 540 10.87 4.79 15.48
N ALA A 541 11.93 5.58 15.50
CA ALA A 541 12.05 6.74 14.62
C ALA A 541 12.22 6.35 13.13
N ILE A 542 12.91 5.25 12.83
CA ILE A 542 13.02 4.70 11.46
C ILE A 542 11.65 4.24 10.95
N VAL A 543 10.87 3.53 11.77
CA VAL A 543 9.49 3.14 11.42
C VAL A 543 8.63 4.37 11.11
N ALA A 544 8.69 5.40 11.96
CA ALA A 544 7.94 6.64 11.73
C ALA A 544 8.38 7.40 10.45
N ASN A 545 9.61 7.20 9.98
CA ASN A 545 10.14 7.77 8.74
C ASN A 545 10.05 6.79 7.55
N SER A 546 9.25 5.72 7.67
CA SER A 546 8.97 4.76 6.61
C SER A 546 7.53 4.90 6.13
N SER A 547 7.33 5.42 4.93
CA SER A 547 5.98 5.59 4.35
C SER A 547 5.32 4.27 3.99
N MET A 548 6.10 3.20 3.80
CA MET A 548 5.59 1.86 3.57
C MET A 548 5.94 0.94 4.74
N GLN A 549 4.99 0.17 5.25
CA GLN A 549 5.25 -0.80 6.31
C GLN A 549 4.58 -2.13 5.95
N ILE A 550 5.31 -3.24 6.08
CA ILE A 550 4.82 -4.57 5.77
C ILE A 550 4.96 -5.44 7.01
N LEU A 551 3.83 -5.83 7.60
CA LEU A 551 3.78 -6.70 8.78
C LEU A 551 3.25 -8.06 8.35
N LEU A 552 4.16 -9.01 8.11
CA LEU A 552 3.79 -10.41 7.89
C LEU A 552 3.52 -11.10 9.23
N LYS A 553 3.22 -12.40 9.20
CA LYS A 553 2.97 -13.21 10.41
C LYS A 553 4.01 -12.97 11.51
N GLN A 554 3.54 -12.73 12.73
CA GLN A 554 4.36 -12.45 13.91
C GLN A 554 4.21 -13.50 15.02
N SER A 555 5.17 -13.51 15.96
CA SER A 555 5.02 -14.22 17.24
C SER A 555 4.06 -13.45 18.17
N THR A 556 3.46 -14.13 19.14
CA THR A 556 2.53 -13.50 20.08
C THR A 556 3.18 -12.37 20.89
N SER A 557 4.46 -12.50 21.26
CA SER A 557 5.18 -11.45 22.01
C SER A 557 5.39 -10.17 21.19
N ALA A 558 5.72 -10.33 19.90
CA ALA A 558 5.92 -9.20 19.00
C ALA A 558 4.61 -8.47 18.65
N VAL A 559 3.48 -9.18 18.60
CA VAL A 559 2.17 -8.61 18.24
C VAL A 559 1.75 -7.50 19.21
N ASP A 560 2.02 -7.63 20.51
CA ASP A 560 1.67 -6.59 21.49
C ASP A 560 2.47 -5.30 21.28
N VAL A 561 3.78 -5.44 21.01
CA VAL A 561 4.66 -4.31 20.71
C VAL A 561 4.21 -3.61 19.44
N LEU A 562 3.99 -4.36 18.36
CA LEU A 562 3.56 -3.81 17.07
C LEU A 562 2.17 -3.17 17.16
N SER A 563 1.22 -3.80 17.87
CA SER A 563 -0.13 -3.24 18.04
C SER A 563 -0.10 -1.85 18.67
N ASN A 564 0.77 -1.64 19.65
CA ASN A 564 0.92 -0.34 20.31
C ASN A 564 1.60 0.72 19.43
N VAL A 565 2.60 0.31 18.63
CA VAL A 565 3.37 1.20 17.74
C VAL A 565 2.54 1.61 16.52
N PHE A 566 1.92 0.64 15.85
CA PHE A 566 1.16 0.84 14.61
C PHE A 566 -0.32 1.18 14.85
N LYS A 567 -0.76 1.26 16.12
CA LYS A 567 -2.15 1.53 16.52
C LYS A 567 -3.15 0.58 15.86
N LEU A 568 -2.78 -0.71 15.82
CA LEU A 568 -3.61 -1.76 15.22
C LEU A 568 -4.94 -1.90 15.96
N THR A 569 -6.01 -2.13 15.22
CA THR A 569 -7.31 -2.49 15.77
C THR A 569 -7.25 -3.86 16.47
N SER A 570 -8.24 -4.13 17.33
CA SER A 570 -8.37 -5.41 18.01
C SER A 570 -8.45 -6.60 17.04
N GLU A 571 -8.99 -6.39 15.83
CA GLU A 571 -9.11 -7.41 14.80
C GLU A 571 -7.78 -7.67 14.10
N GLU A 572 -7.09 -6.61 13.65
CA GLU A 572 -5.77 -6.71 13.03
C GLU A 572 -4.75 -7.34 13.98
N LYS A 573 -4.78 -6.97 15.27
CA LYS A 573 -3.94 -7.56 16.31
C LYS A 573 -4.11 -9.08 16.37
N LYS A 574 -5.35 -9.58 16.42
CA LYS A 574 -5.63 -11.03 16.46
C LYS A 574 -5.11 -11.70 15.19
N ARG A 575 -5.40 -11.10 14.03
CA ARG A 575 -5.06 -11.65 12.72
C ARG A 575 -3.56 -11.71 12.46
N LEU A 576 -2.79 -10.75 12.99
CA LEU A 576 -1.33 -10.67 12.79
C LEU A 576 -0.57 -11.93 13.26
N SER A 577 -1.06 -12.59 14.31
CA SER A 577 -0.50 -13.87 14.78
C SER A 577 -0.93 -15.09 13.96
N GLN A 578 -2.05 -14.97 13.23
CA GLN A 578 -2.75 -16.08 12.57
C GLN A 578 -2.53 -16.12 11.06
N PHE A 579 -2.00 -15.05 10.45
CA PHE A 579 -1.76 -15.01 9.01
C PHE A 579 -1.02 -16.27 8.49
N PRO A 580 -1.47 -16.84 7.37
CA PRO A 580 -0.68 -17.75 6.55
C PRO A 580 0.64 -17.11 6.06
N VAL A 581 1.54 -17.96 5.55
CA VAL A 581 2.77 -17.51 4.89
C VAL A 581 2.41 -16.67 3.66
N GLY A 582 3.08 -15.51 3.49
CA GLY A 582 2.80 -14.60 2.38
C GLY A 582 1.55 -13.74 2.55
N GLN A 583 0.91 -13.75 3.72
CA GLN A 583 -0.15 -12.81 4.09
C GLN A 583 0.31 -11.88 5.21
N GLY A 584 -0.26 -10.68 5.24
CA GLY A 584 0.05 -9.70 6.28
C GLY A 584 -0.77 -8.43 6.19
N LEU A 585 -0.38 -7.46 7.02
CA LEU A 585 -0.84 -6.08 6.93
C LEU A 585 0.14 -5.29 6.06
N PHE A 586 -0.41 -4.47 5.18
CA PHE A 586 0.34 -3.60 4.29
C PHE A 586 -0.10 -2.17 4.50
N PHE A 587 0.84 -1.30 4.87
CA PHE A 587 0.64 0.12 5.09
C PHE A 587 1.33 0.90 3.98
N ALA A 588 0.62 1.85 3.40
CA ALA A 588 1.17 2.82 2.46
C ALA A 588 0.56 4.19 2.75
N GLY A 589 1.39 5.08 3.30
CA GLY A 589 0.95 6.36 3.84
C GLY A 589 -0.01 6.14 5.02
N GLN A 590 -1.24 6.65 4.89
CA GLN A 590 -2.29 6.52 5.91
C GLN A 590 -3.20 5.30 5.71
N ASN A 591 -3.11 4.64 4.56
CA ASN A 591 -3.95 3.50 4.24
C ASN A 591 -3.28 2.22 4.72
N HIS A 592 -4.07 1.28 5.27
CA HIS A 592 -3.63 -0.08 5.53
C HIS A 592 -4.66 -1.10 5.07
N ILE A 593 -4.19 -2.24 4.58
CA ILE A 593 -5.00 -3.33 4.07
C ILE A 593 -4.43 -4.67 4.49
N HIS A 594 -5.27 -5.71 4.48
CA HIS A 594 -4.78 -7.08 4.45
C HIS A 594 -4.32 -7.43 3.03
N ILE A 595 -3.06 -7.83 2.90
CA ILE A 595 -2.47 -8.19 1.61
C ILE A 595 -2.17 -9.68 1.54
N GLN A 596 -2.45 -10.28 0.38
CA GLN A 596 -1.91 -11.55 -0.05
C GLN A 596 -0.83 -11.28 -1.09
N ILE A 597 0.40 -11.69 -0.80
CA ILE A 597 1.51 -11.57 -1.74
C ILE A 597 1.36 -12.65 -2.79
N ALA A 598 1.46 -12.23 -4.05
CA ALA A 598 1.28 -13.08 -5.21
C ALA A 598 2.41 -12.86 -6.22
N ALA A 599 3.03 -13.96 -6.64
CA ALA A 599 4.06 -14.00 -7.66
C ALA A 599 3.67 -15.02 -8.74
N SER A 600 4.12 -14.77 -9.97
CA SER A 600 4.05 -15.74 -11.06
C SER A 600 4.96 -16.94 -10.80
N THR A 601 4.79 -18.02 -11.58
CA THR A 601 5.66 -19.20 -11.54
C THR A 601 7.11 -18.84 -11.85
N THR A 602 7.34 -17.98 -12.85
CA THR A 602 8.67 -17.49 -13.24
C THR A 602 9.32 -16.65 -12.14
N GLU A 603 8.59 -15.74 -11.51
CA GLU A 603 9.13 -14.96 -10.39
C GLU A 603 9.47 -15.89 -9.21
N THR A 604 8.58 -16.84 -8.92
CA THR A 604 8.75 -17.80 -7.80
C THR A 604 10.01 -18.65 -7.97
N SER A 605 10.29 -19.15 -9.17
CA SER A 605 11.47 -19.97 -9.43
C SER A 605 12.80 -19.22 -9.26
N LEU A 606 12.78 -17.88 -9.42
CA LEU A 606 13.94 -17.02 -9.22
C LEU A 606 14.18 -16.66 -7.76
N ILE A 607 13.11 -16.40 -6.99
CA ILE A 607 13.22 -15.77 -5.67
C ILE A 607 13.00 -16.72 -4.48
N THR A 608 12.47 -17.92 -4.70
CA THR A 608 12.16 -18.84 -3.60
C THR A 608 13.40 -19.19 -2.75
N THR A 609 13.21 -19.23 -1.43
CA THR A 609 14.20 -19.70 -0.46
C THR A 609 13.85 -21.07 0.12
N ASN A 610 12.73 -21.68 -0.29
CA ASN A 610 12.32 -22.97 0.23
C ASN A 610 13.24 -24.08 -0.28
N PRO A 611 13.98 -24.79 0.60
CA PRO A 611 14.96 -25.80 0.18
C PRO A 611 14.35 -26.93 -0.67
N GLU A 612 13.12 -27.35 -0.37
CA GLU A 612 12.44 -28.41 -1.13
C GLU A 612 12.08 -27.93 -2.54
N GLN A 613 11.59 -26.69 -2.67
CA GLN A 613 11.30 -26.11 -3.99
C GLN A 613 12.59 -25.88 -4.79
N ILE A 614 13.66 -25.43 -4.14
CA ILE A 614 14.98 -25.26 -4.76
C ILE A 614 15.47 -26.59 -5.34
N ARG A 615 15.42 -27.68 -4.55
CA ARG A 615 15.81 -29.02 -5.02
C ARG A 615 14.95 -29.49 -6.18
N GLN A 616 13.64 -29.24 -6.14
CA GLN A 616 12.74 -29.61 -7.24
C GLN A 616 13.10 -28.87 -8.53
N ILE A 617 13.39 -27.57 -8.45
CA ILE A 617 13.81 -26.77 -9.61
C ILE A 617 15.16 -27.26 -10.16
N GLU A 618 16.11 -27.59 -9.28
CA GLU A 618 17.41 -28.16 -9.67
C GLU A 618 17.27 -29.54 -10.33
N GLN A 619 16.38 -30.40 -9.82
CA GLN A 619 16.11 -31.74 -10.35
C GLN A 619 15.32 -31.71 -11.67
N ALA A 620 14.44 -30.74 -11.86
CA ALA A 620 13.65 -30.57 -13.08
C ALA A 620 14.49 -30.10 -14.27
N GLY A 621 15.74 -29.69 -14.07
CA GLY A 621 16.56 -29.10 -15.13
C GLY A 621 16.03 -27.76 -15.63
N GLU A 622 15.08 -27.15 -14.92
CA GLU A 622 14.57 -25.78 -15.15
C GLU A 622 15.58 -24.72 -14.66
N ILE A 623 16.86 -25.05 -14.60
CA ILE A 623 17.91 -24.05 -14.66
C ILE A 623 17.95 -23.64 -16.13
N LEU A 624 17.39 -22.46 -16.43
CA LEU A 624 17.50 -21.74 -17.69
C LEU A 624 18.82 -22.04 -18.42
N GLY A 625 18.79 -23.07 -19.26
CA GLY A 625 19.68 -23.18 -20.41
C GLY A 625 19.24 -22.10 -21.38
N GLY A 626 19.70 -20.87 -21.16
CA GLY A 626 19.71 -19.79 -22.15
C GLY A 626 18.42 -19.56 -22.96
N SER A 627 17.23 -19.62 -22.35
CA SER A 627 15.99 -19.22 -23.01
C SER A 627 15.39 -17.98 -22.33
N GLY A 628 15.98 -16.82 -22.65
CA GLY A 628 15.46 -15.51 -22.25
C GLY A 628 16.46 -14.66 -21.46
N THR A 629 17.41 -14.03 -22.15
CA THR A 629 18.07 -12.83 -21.61
C THR A 629 17.05 -11.69 -21.61
N ILE A 630 16.75 -11.13 -20.44
CA ILE A 630 16.12 -9.81 -20.36
C ILE A 630 17.20 -8.81 -20.81
N ASP A 631 17.13 -8.40 -22.07
CA ASP A 631 17.99 -7.34 -22.59
C ASP A 631 17.60 -6.01 -21.92
N VAL A 632 18.60 -5.20 -21.60
CA VAL A 632 18.54 -3.93 -20.83
C VAL A 632 17.71 -2.84 -21.56
N ALA A 633 17.13 -3.18 -22.71
CA ALA A 633 16.34 -2.33 -23.59
C ALA A 633 14.81 -2.58 -23.56
N ASN A 634 14.28 -3.37 -22.61
CA ASN A 634 12.83 -3.62 -22.48
C ASN A 634 12.17 -4.21 -23.75
N ARG A 635 12.86 -5.08 -24.49
CA ARG A 635 12.26 -5.82 -25.61
C ARG A 635 12.21 -7.32 -25.31
N LEU A 636 10.98 -7.83 -25.19
CA LEU A 636 10.69 -9.27 -25.21
C LEU A 636 10.94 -9.79 -26.63
N SER A 637 11.98 -10.59 -26.81
CA SER A 637 12.16 -11.38 -28.03
C SER A 637 11.57 -12.77 -27.77
N PRO A 638 10.67 -13.29 -28.63
CA PRO A 638 10.28 -14.70 -28.56
C PRO A 638 11.52 -15.54 -28.88
N GLY A 639 12.00 -16.33 -27.92
CA GLY A 639 13.03 -17.33 -28.16
C GLY A 639 12.47 -18.44 -29.06
N MET A 640 13.32 -18.91 -29.99
CA MET A 640 13.03 -20.06 -30.84
C MET A 640 12.93 -21.35 -30.03
#